data_AF-A0A078ARM6-F1
#
_entry.id   AF-A0A078ARM6-F1
#
_cell.length_a   1.000
_cell.length_b   1.000
_cell.length_c   1.000
_cell.angle_alpha   90.00
_cell.angle_beta   90.00
_cell.angle_gamma   90.00
#
_symmetry.space_group_name_H-M   'P 1'
#
loop_
_entity.id
_entity.type
_entity.pdbx_description
1 polymer ?
#
loop_
_entity_poly.entity_id
_entity_poly.type
_entity_poly.pdbx_seq_one_letter_code
_entity_poly.pdbx_strand_id
1 'polypeptide(L)'
;MQKLQYKKEVFPDIRKIVYQPIDAEGNQVQHSHVLVWTTGAGQDSTVYEKLIERGKFRVPQGIRIVLLWPVKVKYTYPQSNGDMEGFSWYDFSLESKFMNFEQSKKSALIINDHIKEELKLLNNDYKKLILSGFSGGNITNFYVLFDLIQDQIGMMFGMSSFISIELAERIIKLAETNEYKKAQDKMRNTQIYSWYGDKDPFYLDLPNKELMERVKQACHFEENFHLIEENGLAHRVSYKGLDYFHDLILIAIGFIIRQLLFERIDSLKRYVYFRTPLNDIRQLRDCFVNNELSGTYFLDKNSINQPLLLVKFYDKLNNLGGKDDSLTYIKLFLSLVDILAVSLQCLIFKHSFEVTFQNATKKHQDDPSKMNNKLESGRQYLWLFIIWAIFNPLSLLQAPVFNLQIINHFMITLVIYMNLKHKKYSQIQRDLIQSIALYVDPTLLYAFIPLVIIRNILFYRNLISTLQSITIQMTVLALLIFSSGDVSLELRNYKNILFVSDHSENLGFFWYIFVESEQTQERKQRILHTAIVIIFYVNLFQIYVLLQFKIELYQYPTLFDFNMILMIVFSFYKILRHVEGLIIIAFGFIYCMQNVLYLWITWVERFSGNANFFYFQTIVYNAFLTIAFIQLFQSLNTKAKKFQKLALKAQEGINVKEVKEQSKKDQ
;
A
#
# COMPACT_ATOMS: atom_id res chain seq x y z
N MET A 1 -20.06 0.90 10.39
CA MET A 1 -20.34 1.39 9.02
C MET A 1 -21.81 1.68 8.93
N GLN A 2 -22.21 2.94 8.70
CA GLN A 2 -23.60 3.26 8.37
C GLN A 2 -23.94 2.56 7.03
N LYS A 3 -25.15 2.00 6.91
CA LYS A 3 -25.65 1.53 5.60
C LYS A 3 -25.63 2.74 4.68
N LEU A 4 -25.01 2.60 3.50
CA LEU A 4 -25.11 3.59 2.45
C LEU A 4 -26.59 3.89 2.21
N GLN A 5 -26.98 5.15 2.38
CA GLN A 5 -28.35 5.56 2.14
C GLN A 5 -28.40 6.15 0.72
N TYR A 6 -29.25 5.56 -0.11
CA TYR A 6 -29.51 6.03 -1.45
C TYR A 6 -31.02 6.21 -1.63
N LYS A 7 -31.42 7.32 -2.23
CA LYS A 7 -32.77 7.48 -2.76
C LYS A 7 -32.81 6.92 -4.17
N LYS A 8 -33.69 5.94 -4.39
CA LYS A 8 -33.89 5.29 -5.68
C LYS A 8 -34.94 6.06 -6.50
N GLU A 9 -34.58 6.40 -7.72
CA GLU A 9 -35.45 7.02 -8.72
C GLU A 9 -35.52 6.09 -9.94
N VAL A 10 -36.73 5.73 -10.37
CA VAL A 10 -36.94 4.79 -11.47
C VAL A 10 -37.53 5.55 -12.65
N PHE A 11 -36.85 5.46 -13.80
CA PHE A 11 -37.26 6.05 -15.06
C PHE A 11 -37.44 4.93 -16.10
N PRO A 12 -38.55 4.19 -16.04
CA PRO A 12 -38.72 2.98 -16.85
C PRO A 12 -38.78 3.28 -18.36
N ASP A 13 -39.37 4.41 -18.75
CA ASP A 13 -39.54 4.83 -20.15
C ASP A 13 -38.20 5.01 -20.88
N ILE A 14 -37.16 5.39 -20.12
CA ILE A 14 -35.80 5.59 -20.61
C ILE A 14 -34.82 4.53 -20.08
N ARG A 15 -35.34 3.47 -19.44
CA ARG A 15 -34.57 2.32 -18.96
C ARG A 15 -33.38 2.72 -18.07
N LYS A 16 -33.65 3.63 -17.13
CA LYS A 16 -32.68 4.21 -16.20
C LYS A 16 -33.19 4.09 -14.77
N ILE A 17 -32.35 3.60 -13.85
CA ILE A 17 -32.56 3.71 -12.41
C ILE A 17 -31.40 4.50 -11.84
N VAL A 18 -31.71 5.49 -11.02
CA VAL A 18 -30.71 6.33 -10.38
C VAL A 18 -30.75 6.16 -8.88
N TYR A 19 -29.60 5.90 -8.28
CA TYR A 19 -29.40 5.91 -6.84
C TYR A 19 -28.67 7.19 -6.47
N GLN A 20 -29.41 8.15 -5.93
CA GLN A 20 -28.90 9.42 -5.45
C GLN A 20 -28.39 9.29 -4.00
N PRO A 21 -27.14 9.67 -3.69
CA PRO A 21 -26.65 9.64 -2.31
C PRO A 21 -27.46 10.60 -1.42
N ILE A 22 -27.84 10.11 -0.23
CA ILE A 22 -28.53 10.89 0.81
C ILE A 22 -27.74 10.84 2.14
N ASP A 23 -27.96 11.83 3.00
CA ASP A 23 -27.37 11.89 4.35
C ASP A 23 -28.19 11.05 5.35
N ALA A 24 -27.81 11.06 6.62
CA ALA A 24 -28.49 10.28 7.66
C ALA A 24 -29.94 10.72 7.93
N GLU A 25 -30.29 11.95 7.54
CA GLU A 25 -31.62 12.56 7.67
C GLU A 25 -32.46 12.34 6.41
N GLY A 26 -31.87 11.77 5.35
CA GLY A 26 -32.51 11.54 4.06
C GLY A 26 -32.43 12.71 3.09
N ASN A 27 -31.67 13.77 3.40
CA ASN A 27 -31.48 14.89 2.50
C ASN A 27 -30.52 14.51 1.37
N GLN A 28 -30.74 15.09 0.19
CA GLN A 28 -29.89 14.86 -0.97
C GLN A 28 -28.48 15.42 -0.75
N VAL A 29 -27.46 14.57 -0.87
CA VAL A 29 -26.06 14.98 -0.81
C VAL A 29 -25.56 15.34 -2.21
N GLN A 30 -24.84 16.44 -2.34
CA GLN A 30 -24.17 16.78 -3.60
C GLN A 30 -23.19 15.65 -3.97
N HIS A 31 -23.38 15.05 -5.13
CA HIS A 31 -22.49 13.99 -5.61
C HIS A 31 -21.27 14.60 -6.31
N SER A 32 -20.12 13.98 -6.14
CA SER A 32 -18.86 14.43 -6.75
C SER A 32 -18.54 13.68 -8.05
N HIS A 33 -19.11 12.49 -8.22
CA HIS A 33 -18.87 11.58 -9.35
C HIS A 33 -20.15 10.85 -9.73
N VAL A 34 -20.20 10.35 -10.97
CA VAL A 34 -21.27 9.48 -11.46
C VAL A 34 -20.69 8.16 -11.94
N LEU A 35 -21.29 7.05 -11.47
CA LEU A 35 -21.04 5.70 -11.96
C LEU A 35 -22.19 5.30 -12.88
N VAL A 36 -21.90 5.10 -14.16
CA VAL A 36 -22.85 4.53 -15.12
C VAL A 36 -22.58 3.04 -15.25
N TRP A 37 -23.55 2.22 -14.85
CA TRP A 37 -23.47 0.75 -14.88
C TRP A 37 -24.45 0.18 -15.91
N THR A 38 -23.92 -0.47 -16.95
CA THR A 38 -24.69 -1.13 -18.00
C THR A 38 -24.80 -2.64 -17.74
N THR A 39 -26.03 -3.18 -17.70
CA THR A 39 -26.28 -4.61 -17.41
C THR A 39 -25.82 -5.53 -18.55
N GLY A 40 -25.67 -6.84 -18.27
CA GLY A 40 -25.36 -7.84 -19.29
C GLY A 40 -26.58 -8.28 -20.10
N ALA A 41 -26.32 -9.07 -21.15
CA ALA A 41 -27.39 -9.70 -21.92
C ALA A 41 -28.21 -10.67 -21.05
N GLY A 42 -29.51 -10.75 -21.31
CA GLY A 42 -30.49 -11.51 -20.54
C GLY A 42 -30.85 -10.88 -19.19
N GLN A 43 -30.34 -9.70 -18.83
CA GLN A 43 -30.51 -9.10 -17.51
C GLN A 43 -31.12 -7.69 -17.59
N ASP A 44 -32.15 -7.46 -16.81
CA ASP A 44 -32.61 -6.13 -16.44
C ASP A 44 -31.78 -5.56 -15.27
N SER A 45 -32.16 -4.39 -14.76
CA SER A 45 -31.53 -3.77 -13.59
C SER A 45 -31.73 -4.55 -12.29
N THR A 46 -32.78 -5.36 -12.17
CA THR A 46 -33.25 -5.97 -10.92
C THR A 46 -32.15 -6.76 -10.19
N VAL A 47 -31.28 -7.45 -10.93
CA VAL A 47 -30.17 -8.22 -10.35
C VAL A 47 -29.18 -7.30 -9.63
N TYR A 48 -28.87 -6.15 -10.23
CA TYR A 48 -27.90 -5.18 -9.71
C TYR A 48 -28.49 -4.33 -8.60
N GLU A 49 -29.78 -3.99 -8.70
CA GLU A 49 -30.53 -3.36 -7.61
C GLU A 49 -30.45 -4.21 -6.33
N LYS A 50 -30.70 -5.53 -6.44
CA LYS A 50 -30.55 -6.46 -5.33
C LYS A 50 -29.12 -6.52 -4.79
N LEU A 51 -28.10 -6.36 -5.64
CA LEU A 51 -26.71 -6.30 -5.17
C LEU A 51 -26.43 -5.01 -4.41
N ILE A 52 -26.94 -3.87 -4.86
CA ILE A 52 -26.84 -2.57 -4.18
C ILE A 52 -27.59 -2.61 -2.84
N GLU A 53 -28.85 -3.05 -2.83
CA GLU A 53 -29.70 -3.13 -1.64
C GLU A 53 -29.13 -4.09 -0.58
N ARG A 54 -28.49 -5.18 -1.00
CA ARG A 54 -27.79 -6.12 -0.10
C ARG A 54 -26.40 -5.64 0.33
N GLY A 55 -25.95 -4.47 -0.16
CA GLY A 55 -24.62 -3.94 0.12
C GLY A 55 -23.49 -4.83 -0.43
N LYS A 56 -23.76 -5.61 -1.49
CA LYS A 56 -22.76 -6.39 -2.23
C LYS A 56 -22.14 -5.60 -3.39
N PHE A 57 -22.86 -4.60 -3.88
CA PHE A 57 -22.36 -3.61 -4.82
C PHE A 57 -22.14 -2.31 -4.04
N ARG A 58 -20.93 -2.12 -3.51
CA ARG A 58 -20.60 -0.99 -2.65
C ARG A 58 -19.86 0.08 -3.45
N VAL A 59 -20.36 1.31 -3.35
CA VAL A 59 -19.68 2.50 -3.84
C VAL A 59 -19.57 3.53 -2.72
N PRO A 60 -18.50 4.32 -2.66
CA PRO A 60 -18.35 5.38 -1.67
C PRO A 60 -19.55 6.34 -1.62
N GLN A 61 -19.80 6.88 -0.43
CA GLN A 61 -20.79 7.94 -0.26
C GLN A 61 -20.39 9.17 -1.09
N GLY A 62 -21.34 9.71 -1.86
CA GLY A 62 -21.10 10.83 -2.78
C GLY A 62 -20.91 10.44 -4.25
N ILE A 63 -20.94 9.15 -4.59
CA ILE A 63 -21.04 8.70 -5.99
C ILE A 63 -22.51 8.44 -6.32
N ARG A 64 -23.02 9.09 -7.37
CA ARG A 64 -24.36 8.82 -7.93
C ARG A 64 -24.28 7.59 -8.84
N ILE A 65 -25.15 6.59 -8.64
CA ILE A 65 -25.14 5.37 -9.46
C ILE A 65 -26.29 5.43 -10.45
N VAL A 66 -25.99 5.20 -11.72
CA VAL A 66 -26.96 5.17 -12.82
C VAL A 66 -26.93 3.78 -13.43
N LEU A 67 -27.96 2.99 -13.15
CA LEU A 67 -28.14 1.67 -13.76
C LEU A 67 -28.90 1.83 -15.07
N LEU A 68 -28.30 1.36 -16.16
CA LEU A 68 -28.92 1.31 -17.48
C LEU A 68 -29.09 -0.15 -17.91
N TRP A 69 -30.22 -0.48 -18.52
CA TRP A 69 -30.47 -1.82 -19.06
C TRP A 69 -30.98 -1.79 -20.51
N PRO A 70 -30.74 -2.87 -21.28
CA PRO A 70 -31.05 -2.89 -22.69
C PRO A 70 -32.55 -3.00 -23.01
N VAL A 71 -32.88 -2.91 -24.31
CA VAL A 71 -34.22 -3.26 -24.82
C VAL A 71 -34.34 -4.77 -25.00
N LYS A 72 -35.58 -5.27 -25.10
CA LYS A 72 -35.81 -6.63 -25.58
C LYS A 72 -35.49 -6.70 -27.07
N VAL A 73 -34.62 -7.63 -27.44
CA VAL A 73 -34.32 -7.99 -28.84
C VAL A 73 -34.37 -9.49 -28.98
N LYS A 74 -34.60 -9.97 -30.20
CA LYS A 74 -34.39 -11.38 -30.54
C LYS A 74 -32.90 -11.62 -30.73
N TYR A 75 -32.36 -12.64 -30.08
CA TYR A 75 -30.98 -13.08 -30.25
C TYR A 75 -30.90 -14.61 -30.19
N THR A 76 -29.93 -15.18 -30.90
CA THR A 76 -29.71 -16.63 -30.95
C THR A 76 -28.77 -17.05 -29.82
N TYR A 77 -29.28 -17.79 -28.83
CA TYR A 77 -28.47 -18.34 -27.75
C TYR A 77 -28.04 -19.78 -28.11
N PRO A 78 -26.78 -20.17 -27.92
CA PRO A 78 -26.23 -21.44 -28.41
C PRO A 78 -26.86 -22.70 -27.78
N GLN A 79 -27.68 -22.54 -26.74
CA GLN A 79 -28.38 -23.65 -26.07
C GLN A 79 -29.88 -23.66 -26.34
N SER A 80 -30.43 -22.69 -27.07
CA SER A 80 -31.83 -22.69 -27.49
C SER A 80 -31.94 -23.08 -28.96
N ASN A 81 -32.80 -24.06 -29.27
CA ASN A 81 -33.19 -24.38 -30.64
C ASN A 81 -34.12 -23.27 -31.19
N GLY A 82 -33.58 -22.06 -31.40
CA GLY A 82 -34.31 -20.91 -31.93
C GLY A 82 -33.90 -19.58 -31.30
N ASP A 83 -34.39 -18.50 -31.91
CA ASP A 83 -34.24 -17.14 -31.39
C ASP A 83 -34.96 -17.00 -30.05
N MET A 84 -34.26 -16.47 -29.05
CA MET A 84 -34.86 -16.05 -27.79
C MET A 84 -35.08 -14.55 -27.81
N GLU A 85 -36.23 -14.10 -27.31
CA GLU A 85 -36.46 -12.69 -27.04
C GLU A 85 -36.03 -12.38 -25.60
N GLY A 86 -35.05 -11.49 -25.43
CA GLY A 86 -34.54 -11.11 -24.12
C GLY A 86 -33.85 -9.75 -24.13
N PHE A 87 -33.48 -9.26 -22.95
CA PHE A 87 -32.80 -7.97 -22.83
C PHE A 87 -31.38 -8.05 -23.40
N SER A 88 -31.06 -7.32 -24.47
CA SER A 88 -29.68 -7.22 -24.97
C SER A 88 -29.41 -5.88 -25.65
N TRP A 89 -28.20 -5.36 -25.50
CA TRP A 89 -27.77 -4.09 -26.09
C TRP A 89 -27.65 -4.17 -27.61
N TYR A 90 -27.54 -5.38 -28.13
CA TYR A 90 -27.40 -5.69 -29.53
C TYR A 90 -27.73 -7.17 -29.75
N ASP A 91 -28.11 -7.50 -30.96
CA ASP A 91 -28.19 -8.88 -31.43
C ASP A 91 -26.78 -9.50 -31.48
N PHE A 92 -26.66 -10.74 -31.02
CA PHE A 92 -25.40 -11.48 -30.97
C PHE A 92 -25.64 -12.98 -31.10
N SER A 93 -24.62 -13.69 -31.56
CA SER A 93 -24.60 -15.15 -31.60
C SER A 93 -23.26 -15.63 -31.04
N LEU A 94 -23.34 -16.43 -29.97
CA LEU A 94 -22.13 -16.99 -29.34
C LEU A 94 -21.47 -18.07 -30.20
N GLU A 95 -22.28 -18.80 -30.97
CA GLU A 95 -21.80 -19.85 -31.87
C GLU A 95 -20.97 -19.26 -33.01
N SER A 96 -21.51 -18.26 -33.70
CA SER A 96 -20.80 -17.56 -34.78
C SER A 96 -19.84 -16.48 -34.28
N LYS A 97 -19.85 -16.20 -32.97
CA LYS A 97 -19.13 -15.08 -32.34
C LYS A 97 -19.52 -13.72 -32.95
N PHE A 98 -20.69 -13.65 -33.57
CA PHE A 98 -21.21 -12.46 -34.24
C PHE A 98 -21.78 -11.47 -33.23
N MET A 99 -21.55 -10.19 -33.50
CA MET A 99 -22.17 -9.07 -32.81
C MET A 99 -22.75 -8.09 -33.83
N ASN A 100 -24.01 -7.71 -33.68
CA ASN A 100 -24.64 -6.71 -34.51
C ASN A 100 -24.12 -5.30 -34.16
N PHE A 101 -23.12 -4.90 -34.93
CA PHE A 101 -22.42 -3.63 -34.80
C PHE A 101 -23.35 -2.41 -34.75
N GLU A 102 -24.30 -2.32 -35.70
CA GLU A 102 -25.17 -1.16 -35.83
C GLU A 102 -26.12 -1.02 -34.64
N GLN A 103 -26.62 -2.15 -34.11
CA GLN A 103 -27.42 -2.12 -32.89
C GLN A 103 -26.58 -1.73 -31.67
N SER A 104 -25.36 -2.25 -31.55
CA SER A 104 -24.46 -1.91 -30.44
C SER A 104 -24.12 -0.41 -30.44
N LYS A 105 -23.85 0.15 -31.62
CA LYS A 105 -23.63 1.59 -31.80
C LYS A 105 -24.85 2.43 -31.42
N LYS A 106 -26.06 2.02 -31.82
CA LYS A 106 -27.30 2.70 -31.41
C LYS A 106 -27.48 2.68 -29.90
N SER A 107 -27.20 1.54 -29.25
CA SER A 107 -27.21 1.42 -27.80
C SER A 107 -26.16 2.30 -27.12
N ALA A 108 -24.95 2.38 -27.67
CA ALA A 108 -23.90 3.26 -27.18
C ALA A 108 -24.29 4.74 -27.26
N LEU A 109 -24.99 5.17 -28.31
CA LEU A 109 -25.53 6.53 -28.41
C LEU A 109 -26.53 6.84 -27.30
N ILE A 110 -27.46 5.91 -27.03
CA ILE A 110 -28.43 6.04 -25.93
C ILE A 110 -27.71 6.15 -24.57
N ILE A 111 -26.71 5.30 -24.33
CA ILE A 111 -25.90 5.36 -23.11
C ILE A 111 -25.16 6.71 -23.01
N ASN A 112 -24.57 7.18 -24.10
CA ASN A 112 -23.86 8.46 -24.14
C ASN A 112 -24.78 9.67 -23.89
N ASP A 113 -26.03 9.61 -24.35
CA ASP A 113 -27.02 10.66 -24.08
C ASP A 113 -27.34 10.74 -22.58
N HIS A 114 -27.54 9.59 -21.93
CA HIS A 114 -27.68 9.56 -20.46
C HIS A 114 -26.40 10.03 -19.74
N ILE A 115 -25.21 9.67 -20.22
CA ILE A 115 -23.95 10.18 -19.66
C ILE A 115 -23.90 11.72 -19.74
N LYS A 116 -24.26 12.31 -20.88
CA LYS A 116 -24.30 13.77 -21.04
C LYS A 116 -25.30 14.44 -20.10
N GLU A 117 -26.46 13.83 -19.89
CA GLU A 117 -27.44 14.33 -18.90
C GLU A 117 -26.85 14.38 -17.50
N GLU A 118 -26.19 13.31 -17.07
CA GLU A 118 -25.64 13.22 -15.71
C GLU A 118 -24.39 14.10 -15.56
N LEU A 119 -23.58 14.25 -16.61
CA LEU A 119 -22.41 15.13 -16.58
C LEU A 119 -22.77 16.62 -16.54
N LYS A 120 -23.96 17.04 -17.00
CA LYS A 120 -24.44 18.42 -16.78
C LYS A 120 -24.49 18.77 -15.29
N LEU A 121 -24.77 17.79 -14.41
CA LEU A 121 -24.75 17.96 -12.96
C LEU A 121 -23.34 18.14 -12.38
N LEU A 122 -22.32 17.82 -13.19
CA LEU A 122 -20.89 17.83 -12.83
C LEU A 122 -20.08 18.80 -13.70
N ASN A 123 -20.74 19.84 -14.24
CA ASN A 123 -20.13 20.86 -15.12
C ASN A 123 -19.49 20.29 -16.39
N ASN A 124 -20.04 19.19 -16.92
CA ASN A 124 -19.54 18.47 -18.09
C ASN A 124 -18.10 17.93 -17.92
N ASP A 125 -17.67 17.67 -16.69
CA ASP A 125 -16.32 17.15 -16.40
C ASP A 125 -16.27 15.62 -16.51
N TYR A 126 -15.82 15.12 -17.66
CA TYR A 126 -15.67 13.69 -17.92
C TYR A 126 -14.74 12.98 -16.93
N LYS A 127 -13.80 13.67 -16.27
CA LYS A 127 -12.93 13.05 -15.25
C LYS A 127 -13.71 12.56 -14.02
N LYS A 128 -14.95 13.03 -13.84
CA LYS A 128 -15.86 12.60 -12.79
C LYS A 128 -16.79 11.44 -13.20
N LEU A 129 -16.68 10.98 -14.44
CA LEU A 129 -17.41 9.82 -14.96
C LEU A 129 -16.65 8.52 -14.66
N ILE A 130 -17.37 7.54 -14.12
CA ILE A 130 -16.94 6.16 -14.01
C ILE A 130 -17.85 5.32 -14.92
N LEU A 131 -17.26 4.69 -15.94
CA LEU A 131 -17.98 3.78 -16.83
C LEU A 131 -17.80 2.33 -16.37
N SER A 132 -18.90 1.59 -16.30
CA SER A 132 -18.85 0.21 -15.88
C SER A 132 -19.97 -0.64 -16.45
N GLY A 133 -19.73 -1.95 -16.50
CA GLY A 133 -20.75 -2.88 -16.93
C GLY A 133 -20.36 -4.34 -16.75
N PHE A 134 -21.33 -5.19 -17.03
CA PHE A 134 -21.16 -6.63 -17.05
C PHE A 134 -21.43 -7.18 -18.45
N SER A 135 -20.60 -8.11 -18.92
CA SER A 135 -20.79 -8.81 -20.20
C SER A 135 -21.06 -7.83 -21.34
N GLY A 136 -22.13 -8.04 -22.12
CA GLY A 136 -22.51 -7.19 -23.24
C GLY A 136 -22.62 -5.69 -22.93
N GLY A 137 -23.01 -5.31 -21.71
CA GLY A 137 -23.06 -3.89 -21.33
C GLY A 137 -21.68 -3.24 -21.35
N ASN A 138 -20.66 -3.93 -20.83
CA ASN A 138 -19.31 -3.37 -20.86
C ASN A 138 -18.70 -3.35 -22.27
N ILE A 139 -19.12 -4.28 -23.15
CA ILE A 139 -18.75 -4.25 -24.58
C ILE A 139 -19.29 -2.97 -25.21
N THR A 140 -20.55 -2.62 -24.92
CA THR A 140 -21.11 -1.34 -25.36
C THR A 140 -20.39 -0.13 -24.74
N ASN A 141 -19.88 -0.22 -23.52
CA ASN A 141 -19.06 0.86 -22.94
C ASN A 141 -17.72 1.08 -23.66
N PHE A 142 -17.14 0.05 -24.29
CA PHE A 142 -15.97 0.27 -25.16
C PHE A 142 -16.34 1.18 -26.35
N TYR A 143 -17.51 0.99 -26.97
CA TYR A 143 -17.99 1.94 -27.98
C TYR A 143 -18.18 3.34 -27.42
N VAL A 144 -18.81 3.45 -26.25
CA VAL A 144 -19.04 4.75 -25.62
C VAL A 144 -17.71 5.50 -25.40
N LEU A 145 -16.69 4.82 -24.86
CA LEU A 145 -15.40 5.44 -24.59
C LEU A 145 -14.62 5.75 -25.89
N PHE A 146 -14.46 4.78 -26.77
CA PHE A 146 -13.56 4.86 -27.92
C PHE A 146 -14.17 5.55 -29.16
N ASP A 147 -15.49 5.44 -29.37
CA ASP A 147 -16.15 6.06 -30.53
C ASP A 147 -16.81 7.40 -30.20
N LEU A 148 -17.38 7.56 -29.00
CA LEU A 148 -18.31 8.65 -28.71
C LEU A 148 -17.76 9.72 -27.76
N ILE A 149 -17.13 9.33 -26.65
CA ILE A 149 -16.61 10.27 -25.66
C ILE A 149 -15.27 10.82 -26.09
N GLN A 150 -14.32 9.94 -26.42
CA GLN A 150 -12.96 10.30 -26.86
C GLN A 150 -12.27 11.36 -25.98
N ASP A 151 -12.48 11.29 -24.66
CA ASP A 151 -11.89 12.19 -23.67
C ASP A 151 -11.41 11.38 -22.45
N GLN A 152 -10.64 12.02 -21.58
CA GLN A 152 -10.24 11.42 -20.31
C GLN A 152 -11.46 11.29 -19.39
N ILE A 153 -11.85 10.05 -19.11
CA ILE A 153 -12.82 9.77 -18.05
C ILE A 153 -12.09 9.41 -16.75
N GLY A 154 -12.81 9.39 -15.63
CA GLY A 154 -12.22 9.03 -14.34
C GLY A 154 -11.71 7.60 -14.32
N MET A 155 -12.55 6.64 -14.72
CA MET A 155 -12.19 5.22 -14.80
C MET A 155 -13.21 4.44 -15.66
N MET A 156 -12.75 3.38 -16.32
CA MET A 156 -13.59 2.32 -16.87
C MET A 156 -13.29 1.01 -16.12
N PHE A 157 -14.32 0.29 -15.66
CA PHE A 157 -14.11 -1.06 -15.15
C PHE A 157 -15.21 -2.02 -15.62
N GLY A 158 -14.82 -3.12 -16.25
CA GLY A 158 -15.69 -4.11 -16.86
C GLY A 158 -15.55 -5.48 -16.23
N MET A 159 -16.62 -6.26 -16.25
CA MET A 159 -16.62 -7.64 -15.75
C MET A 159 -17.18 -8.62 -16.78
N SER A 160 -16.50 -9.75 -16.98
CA SER A 160 -16.86 -10.84 -17.89
C SER A 160 -17.23 -10.37 -19.29
N SER A 161 -16.51 -9.38 -19.83
CA SER A 161 -16.78 -8.78 -21.13
C SER A 161 -15.66 -8.97 -22.14
N PHE A 162 -15.99 -9.51 -23.30
CA PHE A 162 -15.03 -9.70 -24.38
C PHE A 162 -15.21 -8.67 -25.48
N ILE A 163 -14.13 -8.24 -26.12
CA ILE A 163 -14.24 -7.37 -27.29
C ILE A 163 -14.43 -8.26 -28.52
N SER A 164 -15.41 -7.96 -29.37
CA SER A 164 -15.55 -8.68 -30.65
C SER A 164 -14.36 -8.32 -31.55
N ILE A 165 -14.05 -9.18 -32.52
CA ILE A 165 -12.98 -8.92 -33.50
C ILE A 165 -13.27 -7.61 -34.23
N GLU A 166 -14.50 -7.42 -34.69
CA GLU A 166 -14.92 -6.23 -35.44
C GLU A 166 -14.77 -4.95 -34.62
N LEU A 167 -15.11 -4.99 -33.33
CA LEU A 167 -14.92 -3.86 -32.43
C LEU A 167 -13.44 -3.58 -32.18
N ALA A 168 -12.64 -4.62 -31.95
CA ALA A 168 -11.19 -4.46 -31.76
C ALA A 168 -10.53 -3.84 -33.00
N GLU A 169 -10.78 -4.39 -34.18
CA GLU A 169 -10.24 -3.85 -35.44
C GLU A 169 -10.70 -2.42 -35.70
N ARG A 170 -11.94 -2.09 -35.34
CA ARG A 170 -12.44 -0.71 -35.44
C ARG A 170 -11.69 0.23 -34.51
N ILE A 171 -11.50 -0.13 -33.25
CA ILE A 171 -10.78 0.72 -32.29
C ILE A 171 -9.33 0.91 -32.75
N ILE A 172 -8.69 -0.15 -33.23
CA ILE A 172 -7.34 -0.10 -33.81
C ILE A 172 -7.31 0.87 -35.00
N LYS A 173 -8.26 0.75 -35.94
CA LYS A 173 -8.36 1.65 -37.09
C LYS A 173 -8.66 3.10 -36.67
N LEU A 174 -9.48 3.30 -35.65
CA LEU A 174 -9.73 4.64 -35.09
C LEU A 174 -8.45 5.24 -34.56
N ALA A 175 -7.63 4.46 -33.83
CA ALA A 175 -6.35 4.90 -33.28
C ALA A 175 -5.35 5.39 -34.34
N GLU A 176 -5.48 4.95 -35.59
CA GLU A 176 -4.65 5.40 -36.70
C GLU A 176 -5.05 6.79 -37.24
N THR A 177 -6.30 7.22 -37.00
CA THR A 177 -6.83 8.49 -37.51
C THR A 177 -6.22 9.70 -36.80
N ASN A 178 -6.02 10.80 -37.55
CA ASN A 178 -5.47 12.04 -36.99
C ASN A 178 -6.37 12.68 -35.93
N GLU A 179 -7.70 12.51 -36.06
CA GLU A 179 -8.67 13.01 -35.09
C GLU A 179 -8.54 12.26 -33.77
N TYR A 180 -8.53 10.93 -33.83
CA TYR A 180 -8.38 10.11 -32.63
C TYR A 180 -7.03 10.32 -31.96
N LYS A 181 -5.92 10.48 -32.68
CA LYS A 181 -4.60 10.74 -32.06
C LYS A 181 -4.61 11.97 -31.12
N LYS A 182 -5.37 13.02 -31.45
CA LYS A 182 -5.55 14.19 -30.58
C LYS A 182 -6.34 13.84 -29.31
N ALA A 183 -7.33 12.98 -29.44
CA ALA A 183 -8.19 12.52 -28.36
C ALA A 183 -7.43 11.51 -27.46
N GLN A 184 -6.65 10.63 -28.07
CA GLN A 184 -5.81 9.60 -27.47
C GLN A 184 -4.87 10.16 -26.41
N ASP A 185 -4.26 11.32 -26.66
CA ASP A 185 -3.39 12.00 -25.69
C ASP A 185 -4.10 12.32 -24.37
N LYS A 186 -5.40 12.61 -24.42
CA LYS A 186 -6.23 12.80 -23.22
C LYS A 186 -6.67 11.46 -22.66
N MET A 187 -7.21 10.60 -23.52
CA MET A 187 -7.80 9.32 -23.16
C MET A 187 -6.81 8.36 -22.49
N ARG A 188 -5.53 8.35 -22.90
CA ARG A 188 -4.50 7.42 -22.40
C ARG A 188 -4.34 7.44 -20.88
N ASN A 189 -4.75 8.52 -20.22
CA ASN A 189 -4.72 8.65 -18.75
C ASN A 189 -5.92 8.00 -18.05
N THR A 190 -6.90 7.49 -18.81
CA THR A 190 -8.05 6.75 -18.27
C THR A 190 -7.60 5.38 -17.78
N GLN A 191 -7.90 5.06 -16.52
CA GLN A 191 -7.68 3.71 -15.98
C GLN A 191 -8.78 2.77 -16.49
N ILE A 192 -8.40 1.68 -17.16
CA ILE A 192 -9.32 0.66 -17.68
C ILE A 192 -9.00 -0.67 -17.00
N TYR A 193 -9.97 -1.24 -16.27
CA TYR A 193 -9.84 -2.55 -15.65
C TYR A 193 -10.83 -3.52 -16.29
N SER A 194 -10.36 -4.52 -17.04
CA SER A 194 -11.22 -5.55 -17.62
C SER A 194 -11.01 -6.87 -16.88
N TRP A 195 -12.01 -7.27 -16.11
CA TRP A 195 -11.98 -8.47 -15.29
C TRP A 195 -12.70 -9.61 -16.00
N TYR A 196 -12.10 -10.80 -16.05
CA TYR A 196 -12.71 -11.98 -16.66
C TYR A 196 -12.35 -13.26 -15.92
N GLY A 197 -13.12 -14.32 -16.15
CA GLY A 197 -12.88 -15.63 -15.54
C GLY A 197 -12.25 -16.62 -16.50
N ASP A 198 -11.32 -17.44 -16.01
CA ASP A 198 -10.69 -18.53 -16.80
C ASP A 198 -11.65 -19.70 -17.11
N LYS A 199 -12.79 -19.77 -16.40
CA LYS A 199 -13.89 -20.73 -16.63
C LYS A 199 -15.11 -20.06 -17.21
N ASP A 200 -15.00 -18.82 -17.66
CA ASP A 200 -16.08 -18.13 -18.32
C ASP A 200 -16.30 -18.78 -19.69
N PRO A 201 -17.43 -19.46 -19.94
CA PRO A 201 -17.67 -20.17 -21.21
C PRO A 201 -17.70 -19.22 -22.42
N PHE A 202 -17.87 -17.92 -22.17
CA PHE A 202 -17.80 -16.88 -23.20
C PHE A 202 -16.36 -16.47 -23.53
N TYR A 203 -15.35 -17.01 -22.84
CA TYR A 203 -13.93 -16.75 -23.10
C TYR A 203 -13.15 -17.98 -23.55
N LEU A 204 -13.70 -19.18 -23.35
CA LEU A 204 -13.10 -20.41 -23.84
C LEU A 204 -12.99 -20.32 -25.36
N ASP A 205 -11.78 -20.53 -25.89
CA ASP A 205 -11.47 -20.55 -27.33
C ASP A 205 -11.63 -19.22 -28.09
N LEU A 206 -11.56 -18.08 -27.38
CA LEU A 206 -11.48 -16.76 -28.00
C LEU A 206 -10.11 -16.11 -27.78
N PRO A 207 -9.53 -15.46 -28.81
CA PRO A 207 -8.31 -14.67 -28.65
C PRO A 207 -8.59 -13.34 -27.92
N ASN A 208 -9.54 -13.29 -26.98
CA ASN A 208 -9.97 -12.05 -26.32
C ASN A 208 -8.83 -11.34 -25.62
N LYS A 209 -7.95 -12.09 -24.95
CA LYS A 209 -6.76 -11.53 -24.33
C LYS A 209 -5.85 -10.89 -25.36
N GLU A 210 -5.62 -11.57 -26.48
CA GLU A 210 -4.82 -11.05 -27.58
C GLU A 210 -5.46 -9.81 -28.23
N LEU A 211 -6.78 -9.83 -28.51
CA LEU A 211 -7.51 -8.69 -29.06
C LEU A 211 -7.47 -7.48 -28.13
N MET A 212 -7.68 -7.69 -26.84
CA MET A 212 -7.59 -6.61 -25.83
C MET A 212 -6.17 -6.06 -25.73
N GLU A 213 -5.13 -6.90 -25.81
CA GLU A 213 -3.73 -6.45 -25.86
C GLU A 213 -3.43 -5.67 -27.16
N ARG A 214 -3.97 -6.09 -28.30
CA ARG A 214 -3.85 -5.35 -29.57
C ARG A 214 -4.51 -3.97 -29.48
N VAL A 215 -5.72 -3.88 -28.91
CA VAL A 215 -6.40 -2.61 -28.66
C VAL A 215 -5.59 -1.73 -27.70
N LYS A 216 -5.08 -2.32 -26.62
CA LYS A 216 -4.23 -1.64 -25.63
C LYS A 216 -3.00 -1.04 -26.28
N GLN A 217 -2.30 -1.79 -27.14
CA GLN A 217 -1.12 -1.32 -27.86
C GLN A 217 -1.46 -0.24 -28.89
N ALA A 218 -2.47 -0.47 -29.72
CA ALA A 218 -2.88 0.49 -30.75
C ALA A 218 -3.30 1.84 -30.15
N CYS A 219 -3.95 1.81 -28.98
CA CYS A 219 -4.41 3.00 -28.30
C CYS A 219 -3.40 3.61 -27.32
N HIS A 220 -2.18 3.06 -27.19
CA HIS A 220 -1.17 3.53 -26.24
C HIS A 220 -1.64 3.56 -24.77
N PHE A 221 -2.30 2.48 -24.34
CA PHE A 221 -2.81 2.27 -22.99
C PHE A 221 -1.96 1.28 -22.17
N GLU A 222 -0.69 1.09 -22.51
CA GLU A 222 0.18 0.04 -21.96
C GLU A 222 0.22 0.05 -20.42
N GLU A 223 0.21 1.25 -19.84
CA GLU A 223 0.29 1.49 -18.39
C GLU A 223 -1.07 1.49 -17.69
N ASN A 224 -2.16 1.78 -18.41
CA ASN A 224 -3.45 2.13 -17.81
C ASN A 224 -4.60 1.17 -18.16
N PHE A 225 -4.40 0.23 -19.09
CA PHE A 225 -5.36 -0.84 -19.40
C PHE A 225 -4.90 -2.17 -18.80
N HIS A 226 -5.60 -2.59 -17.75
CA HIS A 226 -5.32 -3.77 -16.95
C HIS A 226 -6.30 -4.90 -17.26
N LEU A 227 -5.77 -6.03 -17.76
CA LEU A 227 -6.54 -7.27 -17.95
C LEU A 227 -6.36 -8.16 -16.72
N ILE A 228 -7.46 -8.49 -16.04
CA ILE A 228 -7.45 -9.24 -14.78
C ILE A 228 -8.19 -10.56 -14.97
N GLU A 229 -7.46 -11.66 -14.92
CA GLU A 229 -7.99 -13.01 -14.99
C GLU A 229 -8.23 -13.57 -13.59
N GLU A 230 -9.44 -14.09 -13.33
CA GLU A 230 -9.80 -14.75 -12.08
C GLU A 230 -10.00 -16.25 -12.25
N ASN A 231 -9.14 -17.03 -11.59
CA ASN A 231 -9.19 -18.49 -11.60
C ASN A 231 -10.47 -19.03 -10.94
N GLY A 232 -11.13 -19.96 -11.60
CA GLY A 232 -12.38 -20.60 -11.21
C GLY A 232 -13.63 -19.74 -11.39
N LEU A 233 -13.53 -18.54 -11.99
CA LEU A 233 -14.68 -17.68 -12.21
C LEU A 233 -15.37 -18.05 -13.52
N ALA A 234 -16.65 -18.42 -13.44
CA ALA A 234 -17.54 -18.59 -14.60
C ALA A 234 -18.12 -17.23 -15.05
N HIS A 235 -19.08 -17.23 -15.98
CA HIS A 235 -19.74 -16.01 -16.44
C HIS A 235 -20.65 -15.37 -15.37
N ARG A 236 -20.05 -14.61 -14.45
CA ARG A 236 -20.77 -13.91 -13.37
C ARG A 236 -19.96 -12.72 -12.88
N VAL A 237 -20.67 -11.75 -12.28
CA VAL A 237 -20.05 -10.62 -11.60
C VAL A 237 -19.01 -11.12 -10.59
N SER A 238 -17.77 -10.66 -10.73
CA SER A 238 -16.73 -10.98 -9.76
C SER A 238 -16.98 -10.18 -8.50
N TYR A 239 -17.37 -10.86 -7.41
CA TYR A 239 -17.40 -10.24 -6.09
C TYR A 239 -16.01 -9.76 -5.70
N LYS A 240 -14.94 -10.50 -6.04
CA LYS A 240 -13.55 -10.06 -5.80
C LYS A 240 -13.22 -8.77 -6.55
N GLY A 241 -13.73 -8.61 -7.77
CA GLY A 241 -13.56 -7.39 -8.56
C GLY A 241 -14.30 -6.19 -7.96
N LEU A 242 -15.57 -6.38 -7.57
CA LEU A 242 -16.36 -5.33 -6.88
C LEU A 242 -15.70 -4.92 -5.56
N ASP A 243 -15.25 -5.92 -4.81
CA ASP A 243 -14.52 -5.77 -3.57
C ASP A 243 -13.22 -5.00 -3.77
N TYR A 244 -12.40 -5.40 -4.74
CA TYR A 244 -11.14 -4.73 -5.06
C TYR A 244 -11.34 -3.24 -5.41
N PHE A 245 -12.38 -2.93 -6.18
CA PHE A 245 -12.72 -1.55 -6.54
C PHE A 245 -13.10 -0.71 -5.32
N HIS A 246 -14.03 -1.22 -4.50
CA HIS A 246 -14.43 -0.56 -3.26
C HIS A 246 -13.23 -0.34 -2.33
N ASP A 247 -12.39 -1.37 -2.20
CA ASP A 247 -11.18 -1.39 -1.39
C ASP A 247 -10.17 -0.31 -1.85
N LEU A 248 -9.96 -0.15 -3.15
CA LEU A 248 -9.08 0.87 -3.72
C LEU A 248 -9.58 2.29 -3.43
N ILE A 249 -10.89 2.54 -3.58
CA ILE A 249 -11.44 3.87 -3.31
C ILE A 249 -11.38 4.21 -1.83
N LEU A 250 -11.66 3.25 -0.93
CA LEU A 250 -11.53 3.48 0.50
C LEU A 250 -10.10 3.85 0.91
N ILE A 251 -9.09 3.23 0.31
CA ILE A 251 -7.69 3.56 0.56
C ILE A 251 -7.39 4.98 0.07
N ALA A 252 -7.83 5.34 -1.14
CA ALA A 252 -7.62 6.68 -1.69
C ALA A 252 -8.29 7.77 -0.83
N ILE A 253 -9.55 7.58 -0.46
CA ILE A 253 -10.28 8.48 0.46
C ILE A 253 -9.56 8.55 1.80
N GLY A 254 -9.11 7.41 2.33
CA GLY A 254 -8.37 7.35 3.59
C GLY A 254 -7.10 8.20 3.56
N PHE A 255 -6.32 8.13 2.48
CA PHE A 255 -5.16 9.00 2.30
C PHE A 255 -5.53 10.47 2.18
N ILE A 256 -6.58 10.83 1.44
CA ILE A 256 -7.04 12.22 1.33
C ILE A 256 -7.40 12.77 2.72
N ILE A 257 -8.19 12.03 3.50
CA ILE A 257 -8.55 12.43 4.88
C ILE A 257 -7.30 12.58 5.74
N ARG A 258 -6.38 11.62 5.67
CA ARG A 258 -5.10 11.65 6.41
C ARG A 258 -4.29 12.91 6.06
N GLN A 259 -4.19 13.28 4.78
CA GLN A 259 -3.49 14.50 4.35
C GLN A 259 -4.17 15.77 4.87
N LEU A 260 -5.50 15.85 4.78
CA LEU A 260 -6.28 16.98 5.33
C LEU A 260 -6.10 17.11 6.85
N LEU A 261 -5.94 15.99 7.57
CA LEU A 261 -5.65 16.02 9.01
C LEU A 261 -4.25 16.57 9.29
N PHE A 262 -3.24 16.26 8.47
CA PHE A 262 -1.88 16.80 8.65
C PHE A 262 -1.84 18.32 8.51
N GLU A 263 -2.57 18.90 7.56
CA GLU A 263 -2.64 20.37 7.40
C GLU A 263 -3.19 21.06 8.65
N ARG A 264 -4.16 20.44 9.34
CA ARG A 264 -4.71 21.00 10.59
C ARG A 264 -3.71 20.93 11.75
N ILE A 265 -2.85 19.92 11.78
CA ILE A 265 -1.84 19.71 12.82
C ILE A 265 -0.67 20.71 12.73
N ASP A 266 -0.45 21.35 11.57
CA ASP A 266 0.61 22.37 11.40
C ASP A 266 0.51 23.47 12.47
N SER A 267 -0.72 23.90 12.78
CA SER A 267 -0.99 24.91 13.82
C SER A 267 -0.53 24.51 15.22
N LEU A 268 -0.53 23.21 15.54
CA LEU A 268 -0.15 22.66 16.85
C LEU A 268 1.37 22.52 17.02
N LYS A 269 2.12 22.51 15.92
CA LYS A 269 3.56 22.24 15.94
C LYS A 269 4.45 23.48 16.07
N ARG A 270 3.90 24.70 16.23
CA ARG A 270 4.59 26.01 16.16
C ARG A 270 5.72 26.29 17.19
N TYR A 271 6.21 25.31 17.94
CA TYR A 271 7.18 25.51 19.00
C TYR A 271 8.64 25.45 18.49
N VAL A 272 9.50 26.21 19.16
CA VAL A 272 10.93 26.44 18.84
C VAL A 272 11.73 25.15 19.07
N TYR A 273 12.46 24.70 18.05
CA TYR A 273 13.35 23.54 18.15
C TYR A 273 14.80 24.00 18.32
N PHE A 274 15.47 23.50 19.35
CA PHE A 274 16.89 23.72 19.62
C PHE A 274 17.70 22.49 19.21
N ARG A 275 18.83 22.68 18.49
CA ARG A 275 20.01 21.78 18.34
C ARG A 275 19.79 20.25 18.16
N THR A 276 18.64 19.82 17.67
CA THR A 276 18.34 18.40 17.37
C THR A 276 18.71 18.04 15.92
N PRO A 277 18.81 16.75 15.58
CA PRO A 277 18.95 16.32 14.19
C PRO A 277 17.91 16.96 13.28
N LEU A 278 18.31 17.29 12.05
CA LEU A 278 17.46 17.87 11.01
C LEU A 278 16.33 16.90 10.62
N ASN A 279 15.26 16.88 11.41
CA ASN A 279 14.16 15.93 11.30
C ASN A 279 12.86 16.60 10.85
N ASP A 280 12.77 17.93 10.92
CA ASP A 280 11.57 18.67 10.53
C ASP A 280 11.84 19.56 9.30
N ILE A 281 10.87 19.63 8.39
CA ILE A 281 10.99 20.46 7.18
C ILE A 281 11.23 21.95 7.49
N ARG A 282 10.78 22.43 8.65
CA ARG A 282 10.92 23.85 9.03
C ARG A 282 12.36 24.21 9.34
N GLN A 283 13.13 23.26 9.84
CA GLN A 283 14.58 23.41 10.09
C GLN A 283 15.37 23.49 8.77
N LEU A 284 14.82 23.00 7.65
CA LEU A 284 15.46 23.16 6.34
C LEU A 284 15.56 24.62 5.93
N ARG A 285 14.66 25.49 6.39
CA ARG A 285 14.74 26.93 6.10
C ARG A 285 16.04 27.53 6.62
N ASP A 286 16.42 27.15 7.85
CA ASP A 286 17.68 27.62 8.44
C ASP A 286 18.88 27.10 7.65
N CYS A 287 18.83 25.85 7.18
CA CYS A 287 19.86 25.29 6.30
C CYS A 287 19.96 26.03 4.96
N PHE A 288 18.83 26.39 4.34
CA PHE A 288 18.80 27.09 3.06
C PHE A 288 19.30 28.53 3.21
N VAL A 289 18.84 29.26 4.23
CA VAL A 289 19.32 30.61 4.55
C VAL A 289 20.82 30.59 4.87
N ASN A 290 21.29 29.62 5.64
CA ASN A 290 22.72 29.48 5.92
C ASN A 290 23.53 29.18 4.66
N ASN A 291 23.00 28.37 3.75
CA ASN A 291 23.64 28.12 2.46
C ASN A 291 23.70 29.38 1.59
N GLU A 292 22.64 30.20 1.56
CA GLU A 292 22.65 31.49 0.87
C GLU A 292 23.70 32.46 1.46
N LEU A 293 23.84 32.50 2.79
CA LEU A 293 24.74 33.43 3.47
C LEU A 293 26.22 32.98 3.49
N SER A 294 26.47 31.68 3.66
CA SER A 294 27.80 31.12 3.95
C SER A 294 28.30 30.12 2.90
N GLY A 295 27.48 29.73 1.93
CA GLY A 295 27.79 28.70 0.95
C GLY A 295 27.78 27.27 1.51
N THR A 296 27.33 27.05 2.75
CA THR A 296 27.18 25.72 3.37
C THR A 296 25.79 25.51 3.95
N TYR A 297 25.25 24.30 3.78
CA TYR A 297 23.98 23.88 4.39
C TYR A 297 24.08 23.54 5.88
N PHE A 298 25.30 23.45 6.42
CA PHE A 298 25.55 23.03 7.80
C PHE A 298 25.67 24.25 8.71
N LEU A 299 24.76 24.33 9.69
CA LEU A 299 24.72 25.43 10.66
C LEU A 299 25.97 25.48 11.55
N ASP A 300 26.49 24.31 11.94
CA ASP A 300 27.73 24.21 12.70
C ASP A 300 28.48 22.89 12.42
N LYS A 301 29.72 22.76 12.91
CA LYS A 301 30.58 21.59 12.69
C LYS A 301 30.11 20.31 13.40
N ASN A 302 29.27 20.44 14.43
CA ASN A 302 28.74 19.34 15.25
C ASN A 302 27.28 18.98 14.91
N SER A 303 26.66 19.75 14.01
CA SER A 303 25.26 19.60 13.63
C SER A 303 25.04 18.24 12.99
N ILE A 304 23.93 17.61 13.40
CA ILE A 304 23.47 16.34 12.82
C ILE A 304 22.47 16.72 11.75
N ASN A 305 22.89 16.65 10.48
CA ASN A 305 22.02 16.99 9.35
C ASN A 305 21.61 15.73 8.59
N GLN A 306 20.60 15.90 7.73
CA GLN A 306 20.34 14.92 6.67
C GLN A 306 21.55 14.81 5.73
N PRO A 307 21.71 13.71 4.99
CA PRO A 307 22.77 13.58 3.98
C PRO A 307 22.76 14.75 2.99
N LEU A 308 23.93 15.27 2.62
CA LEU A 308 24.05 16.53 1.90
C LEU A 308 23.35 16.50 0.53
N LEU A 309 23.36 15.38 -0.19
CA LEU A 309 22.59 15.26 -1.45
C LEU A 309 21.10 15.43 -1.22
N LEU A 310 20.59 14.91 -0.10
CA LEU A 310 19.17 15.01 0.22
C LEU A 310 18.80 16.45 0.60
N VAL A 311 19.67 17.15 1.35
CA VAL A 311 19.48 18.58 1.65
C VAL A 311 19.50 19.42 0.37
N LYS A 312 20.46 19.19 -0.54
CA LYS A 312 20.52 19.85 -1.85
C LYS A 312 19.28 19.57 -2.71
N PHE A 313 18.77 18.33 -2.65
CA PHE A 313 17.53 17.98 -3.34
C PHE A 313 16.34 18.76 -2.79
N TYR A 314 16.22 18.88 -1.46
CA TYR A 314 15.17 19.70 -0.85
C TYR A 314 15.31 21.18 -1.21
N ASP A 315 16.53 21.71 -1.24
CA ASP A 315 16.74 23.11 -1.65
C ASP A 315 16.30 23.33 -3.10
N LYS A 316 16.57 22.38 -4.00
CA LYS A 316 16.05 22.44 -5.37
C LYS A 316 14.52 22.39 -5.42
N LEU A 317 13.88 21.56 -4.60
CA LEU A 317 12.41 21.52 -4.50
C LEU A 317 11.85 22.84 -3.94
N ASN A 318 12.49 23.41 -2.93
CA ASN A 318 12.16 24.71 -2.36
C ASN A 318 12.19 25.80 -3.45
N ASN A 319 13.23 25.81 -4.28
CA ASN A 319 13.39 26.78 -5.36
C ASN A 319 12.33 26.66 -6.49
N LEU A 320 11.64 25.51 -6.62
CA LEU A 320 10.48 25.38 -7.53
C LEU A 320 9.24 26.11 -7.00
N GLY A 321 9.15 26.34 -5.68
CA GLY A 321 8.04 27.00 -4.99
C GLY A 321 7.95 28.51 -5.19
N GLY A 322 9.02 29.14 -5.66
CA GLY A 322 9.16 30.59 -5.60
C GLY A 322 9.31 31.11 -4.17
N LYS A 323 9.38 32.43 -3.99
CA LYS A 323 9.66 33.06 -2.69
C LYS A 323 8.48 33.01 -1.71
N ASP A 324 7.26 32.93 -2.22
CA ASP A 324 6.05 33.06 -1.40
C ASP A 324 5.58 31.72 -0.79
N ASP A 325 6.06 30.56 -1.30
CA ASP A 325 5.63 29.25 -0.80
C ASP A 325 6.78 28.21 -0.72
N SER A 326 7.81 28.58 0.05
CA SER A 326 9.10 27.89 0.18
C SER A 326 9.09 26.46 0.75
N LEU A 327 7.93 25.83 0.98
CA LEU A 327 7.88 24.45 1.49
C LEU A 327 6.85 23.55 0.80
N THR A 328 5.96 24.07 -0.04
CA THR A 328 4.86 23.28 -0.60
C THR A 328 5.34 22.11 -1.44
N TYR A 329 6.34 22.28 -2.30
CA TYR A 329 6.86 21.16 -3.10
C TYR A 329 7.58 20.10 -2.24
N ILE A 330 8.22 20.51 -1.14
CA ILE A 330 8.79 19.57 -0.16
C ILE A 330 7.67 18.80 0.54
N LYS A 331 6.61 19.49 1.00
CA LYS A 331 5.43 18.86 1.62
C LYS A 331 4.75 17.87 0.67
N LEU A 332 4.53 18.24 -0.59
CA LEU A 332 3.95 17.37 -1.62
C LEU A 332 4.82 16.13 -1.85
N PHE A 333 6.14 16.31 -1.94
CA PHE A 333 7.08 15.21 -2.08
C PHE A 333 7.02 14.26 -0.87
N LEU A 334 7.09 14.78 0.35
CA LEU A 334 7.02 13.94 1.56
C LEU A 334 5.65 13.27 1.73
N SER A 335 4.57 13.90 1.28
CA SER A 335 3.23 13.30 1.22
C SER A 335 3.19 12.09 0.27
N LEU A 336 3.82 12.23 -0.91
CA LEU A 336 3.95 11.12 -1.85
C LEU A 336 4.78 9.99 -1.25
N VAL A 337 5.90 10.31 -0.58
CA VAL A 337 6.75 9.31 0.11
C VAL A 337 5.97 8.60 1.22
N ASP A 338 5.14 9.31 2.00
CA ASP A 338 4.26 8.71 3.03
C ASP A 338 3.26 7.73 2.41
N ILE A 339 2.57 8.12 1.33
CA ILE A 339 1.63 7.25 0.62
C ILE A 339 2.35 5.99 0.12
N LEU A 340 3.54 6.13 -0.47
CA LEU A 340 4.33 5.01 -0.96
C LEU A 340 4.80 4.10 0.19
N ALA A 341 5.26 4.67 1.31
CA ALA A 341 5.68 3.92 2.48
C ALA A 341 4.53 3.09 3.07
N VAL A 342 3.36 3.70 3.30
CA VAL A 342 2.16 3.02 3.81
C VAL A 342 1.68 1.97 2.81
N SER A 343 1.70 2.26 1.51
CA SER A 343 1.32 1.30 0.47
C SER A 343 2.23 0.08 0.46
N LEU A 344 3.55 0.28 0.55
CA LEU A 344 4.52 -0.81 0.66
C LEU A 344 4.31 -1.63 1.94
N GLN A 345 4.01 -1.00 3.08
CA GLN A 345 3.67 -1.72 4.31
C GLN A 345 2.43 -2.60 4.13
N CYS A 346 1.39 -2.09 3.48
CA CYS A 346 0.19 -2.86 3.16
C CYS A 346 0.50 -4.05 2.23
N LEU A 347 1.38 -3.86 1.24
CA LEU A 347 1.82 -4.92 0.34
C LEU A 347 2.66 -5.98 1.06
N ILE A 348 3.52 -5.58 1.99
CA ILE A 348 4.30 -6.48 2.84
C ILE A 348 3.35 -7.35 3.68
N PHE A 349 2.41 -6.74 4.40
CA PHE A 349 1.44 -7.48 5.21
C PHE A 349 0.58 -8.41 4.34
N LYS A 350 0.06 -7.94 3.20
CA LYS A 350 -0.68 -8.78 2.26
C LYS A 350 0.12 -10.01 1.85
N HIS A 351 1.39 -9.81 1.46
CA HIS A 351 2.26 -10.92 1.06
C HIS A 351 2.54 -11.89 2.22
N SER A 352 2.86 -11.37 3.41
CA SER A 352 3.08 -12.17 4.61
C SER A 352 1.83 -12.96 5.03
N PHE A 353 0.66 -12.37 4.84
CA PHE A 353 -0.64 -13.01 5.03
C PHE A 353 -0.87 -14.13 4.01
N GLU A 354 -0.72 -13.86 2.72
CA GLU A 354 -0.88 -14.84 1.63
C GLU A 354 0.02 -16.06 1.82
N VAL A 355 1.32 -15.85 2.10
CA VAL A 355 2.28 -16.96 2.36
C VAL A 355 1.87 -17.77 3.58
N THR A 356 1.35 -17.10 4.61
CA THR A 356 0.83 -17.78 5.81
C THR A 356 -0.40 -18.61 5.49
N PHE A 357 -1.30 -18.04 4.70
CA PHE A 357 -2.55 -18.64 4.32
C PHE A 357 -2.33 -19.85 3.40
N GLN A 358 -1.52 -19.72 2.35
CA GLN A 358 -1.15 -20.82 1.45
C GLN A 358 -0.55 -22.03 2.18
N ASN A 359 0.27 -21.78 3.21
CA ASN A 359 0.82 -22.87 4.02
C ASN A 359 -0.25 -23.52 4.93
N ALA A 360 -1.27 -22.78 5.33
CA ALA A 360 -2.40 -23.31 6.11
C ALA A 360 -3.39 -24.08 5.23
N THR A 361 -3.64 -23.65 3.99
CA THR A 361 -4.56 -24.32 3.05
C THR A 361 -4.02 -25.67 2.58
N LYS A 362 -2.71 -25.78 2.32
CA LYS A 362 -2.06 -27.08 2.06
C LYS A 362 -2.28 -28.11 3.18
N LYS A 363 -2.58 -27.65 4.40
CA LYS A 363 -2.84 -28.52 5.56
C LYS A 363 -4.32 -28.90 5.72
N HIS A 364 -5.24 -28.21 5.03
CA HIS A 364 -6.69 -28.33 5.18
C HIS A 364 -7.38 -28.54 3.83
N GLN A 365 -6.70 -29.17 2.88
CA GLN A 365 -7.21 -29.37 1.52
C GLN A 365 -8.52 -30.19 1.49
N ASP A 366 -8.80 -30.94 2.56
CA ASP A 366 -9.95 -31.84 2.67
C ASP A 366 -11.24 -31.17 3.21
N ASP A 367 -11.22 -29.89 3.63
CA ASP A 367 -12.39 -29.19 4.20
C ASP A 367 -12.56 -27.76 3.64
N PRO A 368 -13.30 -27.60 2.52
CA PRO A 368 -13.52 -26.31 1.85
C PRO A 368 -14.27 -25.28 2.71
N SER A 369 -15.14 -25.73 3.61
CA SER A 369 -15.97 -24.85 4.44
C SER A 369 -15.12 -24.08 5.46
N LYS A 370 -14.17 -24.76 6.12
CA LYS A 370 -13.19 -24.12 7.01
C LYS A 370 -12.22 -23.22 6.26
N MET A 371 -11.99 -23.48 4.98
CA MET A 371 -11.13 -22.63 4.15
C MET A 371 -11.77 -21.27 3.85
N ASN A 372 -13.06 -21.24 3.51
CA ASN A 372 -13.79 -19.99 3.23
C ASN A 372 -13.89 -19.09 4.47
N ASN A 373 -14.21 -19.64 5.64
CA ASN A 373 -14.27 -18.84 6.89
C ASN A 373 -12.89 -18.25 7.28
N LYS A 374 -11.80 -18.98 7.00
CA LYS A 374 -10.43 -18.47 7.21
C LYS A 374 -10.02 -17.41 6.19
N LEU A 375 -10.51 -17.48 4.95
CA LEU A 375 -10.31 -16.44 3.94
C LEU A 375 -10.98 -15.13 4.35
N GLU A 376 -12.23 -15.22 4.80
CA GLU A 376 -13.02 -14.05 5.15
C GLU A 376 -12.46 -13.33 6.39
N SER A 377 -12.13 -14.07 7.45
CA SER A 377 -11.43 -13.52 8.63
C SER A 377 -10.08 -12.92 8.26
N GLY A 378 -9.32 -13.58 7.40
CA GLY A 378 -8.07 -13.07 6.84
C GLY A 378 -8.18 -11.69 6.21
N ARG A 379 -9.21 -11.51 5.39
CA ARG A 379 -9.49 -10.25 4.71
C ARG A 379 -9.90 -9.14 5.71
N GLN A 380 -10.64 -9.48 6.76
CA GLN A 380 -10.98 -8.52 7.82
C GLN A 380 -9.73 -8.00 8.53
N TYR A 381 -8.76 -8.88 8.85
CA TYR A 381 -7.49 -8.44 9.46
C TYR A 381 -6.68 -7.54 8.52
N LEU A 382 -6.67 -7.82 7.21
CA LEU A 382 -6.06 -6.95 6.21
C LEU A 382 -6.69 -5.55 6.21
N TRP A 383 -8.02 -5.47 6.28
CA TRP A 383 -8.73 -4.19 6.36
C TRP A 383 -8.41 -3.42 7.64
N LEU A 384 -8.43 -4.09 8.79
CA LEU A 384 -8.07 -3.47 10.06
C LEU A 384 -6.64 -2.93 10.03
N PHE A 385 -5.70 -3.66 9.43
CA PHE A 385 -4.32 -3.22 9.29
C PHE A 385 -4.18 -2.02 8.34
N ILE A 386 -4.86 -2.03 7.18
CA ILE A 386 -4.86 -0.91 6.24
C ILE A 386 -5.43 0.34 6.90
N ILE A 387 -6.56 0.23 7.58
CA ILE A 387 -7.17 1.35 8.33
C ILE A 387 -6.21 1.84 9.41
N TRP A 388 -5.59 0.94 10.16
CA TRP A 388 -4.60 1.30 11.16
C TRP A 388 -3.38 1.98 10.54
N ALA A 389 -2.88 1.52 9.40
CA ALA A 389 -1.75 2.12 8.69
C ALA A 389 -2.05 3.57 8.28
N ILE A 390 -3.24 3.79 7.71
CA ILE A 390 -3.71 5.09 7.24
C ILE A 390 -4.05 6.03 8.40
N PHE A 391 -4.66 5.53 9.48
CA PHE A 391 -5.14 6.36 10.58
C PHE A 391 -4.38 6.13 11.89
N ASN A 392 -3.13 5.69 11.84
CA ASN A 392 -2.35 5.48 13.04
C ASN A 392 -2.21 6.82 13.80
N PRO A 393 -2.69 6.92 15.04
CA PRO A 393 -2.61 8.16 15.82
C PRO A 393 -1.18 8.67 15.99
N LEU A 394 -0.18 7.78 16.12
CA LEU A 394 1.23 8.20 16.15
C LEU A 394 1.66 8.89 14.86
N SER A 395 1.24 8.31 13.74
CA SER A 395 1.54 8.89 12.44
C SER A 395 0.81 10.21 12.24
N LEU A 396 -0.44 10.32 12.69
CA LEU A 396 -1.21 11.57 12.67
C LEU A 396 -0.50 12.66 13.48
N LEU A 397 -0.15 12.38 14.74
CA LEU A 397 0.54 13.33 15.62
C LEU A 397 1.86 13.82 15.04
N GLN A 398 2.62 12.92 14.43
CA GLN A 398 3.90 13.28 13.86
C GLN A 398 3.81 13.92 12.50
N ALA A 399 2.66 13.86 11.83
CA ALA A 399 2.40 14.47 10.54
C ALA A 399 3.60 14.30 9.59
N PRO A 400 3.79 13.11 8.95
CA PRO A 400 5.01 12.73 8.24
C PRO A 400 5.39 13.70 7.13
N VAL A 401 4.42 14.46 6.61
CA VAL A 401 4.61 15.58 5.68
C VAL A 401 5.57 16.65 6.21
N PHE A 402 5.73 16.77 7.52
CA PHE A 402 6.68 17.66 8.17
C PHE A 402 7.94 16.95 8.67
N ASN A 403 8.00 15.61 8.60
CA ASN A 403 9.07 14.82 9.18
C ASN A 403 9.97 14.20 8.10
N LEU A 404 11.22 14.63 8.02
CA LEU A 404 12.21 14.18 7.04
C LEU A 404 12.56 12.68 7.20
N GLN A 405 12.31 12.10 8.38
CA GLN A 405 12.52 10.67 8.65
C GLN A 405 11.59 9.76 7.83
N ILE A 406 10.55 10.30 7.17
CA ILE A 406 9.70 9.50 6.28
C ILE A 406 10.46 8.85 5.14
N ILE A 407 11.53 9.49 4.66
CA ILE A 407 12.37 8.90 3.62
C ILE A 407 13.11 7.68 4.16
N ASN A 408 13.65 7.77 5.37
CA ASN A 408 14.34 6.65 6.04
C ASN A 408 13.39 5.45 6.15
N HIS A 409 12.13 5.68 6.52
CA HIS A 409 11.13 4.62 6.66
C HIS A 409 10.68 4.04 5.34
N PHE A 410 10.47 4.89 4.33
CA PHE A 410 10.20 4.44 2.98
C PHE A 410 11.32 3.53 2.48
N MET A 411 12.58 3.94 2.62
CA MET A 411 13.74 3.16 2.18
C MET A 411 13.83 1.82 2.92
N ILE A 412 13.66 1.80 4.24
CA ILE A 412 13.63 0.56 5.03
C ILE A 412 12.50 -0.35 4.56
N THR A 413 11.28 0.18 4.40
CA THR A 413 10.12 -0.58 3.97
C THR A 413 10.32 -1.15 2.56
N LEU A 414 10.89 -0.37 1.64
CA LEU A 414 11.23 -0.80 0.29
C LEU A 414 12.24 -1.95 0.29
N VAL A 415 13.31 -1.84 1.09
CA VAL A 415 14.31 -2.91 1.27
C VAL A 415 13.63 -4.20 1.75
N ILE A 416 12.74 -4.11 2.75
CA ILE A 416 12.00 -5.27 3.26
C ILE A 416 11.12 -5.89 2.16
N TYR A 417 10.35 -5.06 1.46
CA TYR A 417 9.47 -5.51 0.38
C TYR A 417 10.24 -6.23 -0.75
N MET A 418 11.36 -5.66 -1.20
CA MET A 418 12.18 -6.28 -2.25
C MET A 418 12.82 -7.59 -1.82
N ASN A 419 13.25 -7.69 -0.55
CA ASN A 419 13.78 -8.95 0.01
C ASN A 419 12.67 -10.01 0.12
N LEU A 420 11.45 -9.64 0.49
CA LEU A 420 10.30 -10.56 0.49
C LEU A 420 10.00 -11.07 -0.92
N LYS A 421 10.08 -10.20 -1.93
CA LYS A 421 9.88 -10.52 -3.34
C LYS A 421 11.20 -10.89 -4.04
N HIS A 422 12.12 -11.57 -3.37
CA HIS A 422 13.46 -11.92 -3.89
C HIS A 422 13.45 -12.67 -5.24
N LYS A 423 12.36 -13.36 -5.59
CA LYS A 423 12.20 -14.01 -6.90
C LYS A 423 11.92 -13.03 -8.05
N LYS A 424 11.33 -11.88 -7.76
CA LYS A 424 10.95 -10.84 -8.74
C LYS A 424 12.10 -9.88 -9.01
N TYR A 425 12.86 -9.55 -7.97
CA TYR A 425 13.95 -8.57 -8.05
C TYR A 425 15.31 -9.27 -8.14
N SER A 426 16.23 -8.71 -8.93
CA SER A 426 17.60 -9.24 -8.99
C SER A 426 18.37 -8.91 -7.71
N GLN A 427 19.48 -9.62 -7.48
CA GLN A 427 20.36 -9.34 -6.35
C GLN A 427 20.95 -7.92 -6.43
N ILE A 428 21.40 -7.51 -7.62
CA ILE A 428 21.95 -6.17 -7.89
C ILE A 428 20.92 -5.08 -7.58
N GLN A 429 19.66 -5.25 -7.99
CA GLN A 429 18.60 -4.29 -7.67
C GLN A 429 18.40 -4.13 -6.16
N ARG A 430 18.44 -5.23 -5.40
CA ARG A 430 18.33 -5.17 -3.94
C ARG A 430 19.53 -4.47 -3.30
N ASP A 431 20.74 -4.80 -3.74
CA ASP A 431 21.97 -4.22 -3.20
C ASP A 431 22.04 -2.72 -3.51
N LEU A 432 21.63 -2.28 -4.70
CA LEU A 432 21.52 -0.86 -5.05
C LEU A 432 20.60 -0.10 -4.08
N ILE A 433 19.37 -0.59 -3.86
CA ILE A 433 18.43 0.06 -2.95
C ILE A 433 18.92 0.04 -1.50
N GLN A 434 19.58 -1.04 -1.06
CA GLN A 434 20.21 -1.09 0.26
C GLN A 434 21.33 -0.05 0.42
N SER A 435 22.09 0.20 -0.65
CA SER A 435 23.14 1.23 -0.67
C SER A 435 22.58 2.63 -0.54
N ILE A 436 21.49 2.92 -1.25
CA ILE A 436 20.80 4.20 -1.15
C ILE A 436 20.20 4.35 0.25
N ALA A 437 19.65 3.28 0.82
CA ALA A 437 19.16 3.31 2.20
C ALA A 437 20.27 3.59 3.21
N LEU A 438 21.46 2.98 3.05
CA LEU A 438 22.65 3.26 3.88
C LEU A 438 23.16 4.69 3.72
N TYR A 439 23.04 5.27 2.53
CA TYR A 439 23.37 6.67 2.31
C TYR A 439 22.37 7.59 3.02
N VAL A 440 21.07 7.30 2.88
CA VAL A 440 19.99 8.05 3.52
C VAL A 440 20.08 8.00 5.05
N ASP A 441 20.38 6.82 5.61
CA ASP A 441 20.50 6.61 7.05
C ASP A 441 21.72 5.72 7.36
N PRO A 442 22.87 6.32 7.73
CA PRO A 442 24.10 5.55 7.98
C PRO A 442 23.99 4.63 9.20
N THR A 443 23.02 4.84 10.11
CA THR A 443 22.80 3.93 11.25
C THR A 443 22.37 2.53 10.81
N LEU A 444 21.87 2.38 9.57
CA LEU A 444 21.57 1.09 8.96
C LEU A 444 22.82 0.24 8.75
N LEU A 445 24.03 0.80 8.84
CA LEU A 445 25.29 0.03 8.84
C LEU A 445 25.29 -1.04 9.93
N TYR A 446 24.75 -0.72 11.12
CA TYR A 446 24.64 -1.65 12.24
C TYR A 446 23.67 -2.82 11.95
N ALA A 447 22.74 -2.64 11.02
CA ALA A 447 21.71 -3.60 10.68
C ALA A 447 22.04 -4.43 9.42
N PHE A 448 22.46 -3.75 8.34
CA PHE A 448 22.53 -4.34 7.01
C PHE A 448 23.81 -5.14 6.75
N ILE A 449 24.97 -4.73 7.27
CA ILE A 449 26.20 -5.51 7.12
C ILE A 449 26.03 -6.91 7.74
N PRO A 450 25.54 -7.05 9.00
CA PRO A 450 25.21 -8.35 9.54
C PRO A 450 24.22 -9.11 8.65
N LEU A 451 23.15 -8.48 8.15
CA LEU A 451 22.17 -9.16 7.29
C LEU A 451 22.75 -9.74 6.01
N VAL A 452 23.60 -8.97 5.31
CA VAL A 452 24.21 -9.43 4.07
C VAL A 452 25.10 -10.64 4.33
N ILE A 453 25.88 -10.59 5.42
CA ILE A 453 26.73 -11.69 5.87
C ILE A 453 25.87 -12.93 6.19
N ILE A 454 24.82 -12.77 6.99
CA ILE A 454 23.96 -13.87 7.45
C ILE A 454 23.17 -14.49 6.29
N ARG A 455 22.52 -13.65 5.47
CA ARG A 455 21.73 -14.06 4.32
C ARG A 455 22.56 -14.94 3.39
N ASN A 456 23.76 -14.49 3.07
CA ASN A 456 24.56 -15.15 2.04
C ASN A 456 25.34 -16.35 2.59
N ILE A 457 25.73 -16.36 3.87
CA ILE A 457 26.33 -17.53 4.53
C ILE A 457 25.30 -18.63 4.76
N LEU A 458 24.10 -18.30 5.26
CA LEU A 458 23.10 -19.31 5.62
C LEU A 458 22.32 -19.86 4.42
N PHE A 459 21.95 -19.02 3.45
CA PHE A 459 21.05 -19.43 2.36
C PHE A 459 21.76 -19.75 1.06
N TYR A 460 22.81 -19.01 0.73
CA TYR A 460 23.49 -19.14 -0.56
C TYR A 460 24.82 -19.89 -0.46
N ARG A 461 25.37 -20.07 0.76
CA ARG A 461 26.66 -20.74 1.05
C ARG A 461 27.81 -20.30 0.14
N ASN A 462 27.75 -19.09 -0.42
CA ASN A 462 28.73 -18.60 -1.37
C ASN A 462 29.28 -17.26 -0.90
N LEU A 463 30.46 -17.31 -0.27
CA LEU A 463 31.20 -16.15 0.21
C LEU A 463 31.44 -15.12 -0.90
N ILE A 464 31.63 -15.56 -2.14
CA ILE A 464 31.88 -14.68 -3.29
C ILE A 464 30.66 -13.78 -3.55
N SER A 465 29.44 -14.32 -3.48
CA SER A 465 28.21 -13.54 -3.64
C SER A 465 28.05 -12.49 -2.53
N THR A 466 28.47 -12.83 -1.30
CA THR A 466 28.53 -11.87 -0.18
C THR A 466 29.49 -10.74 -0.46
N LEU A 467 30.72 -11.05 -0.87
CA LEU A 467 31.73 -10.05 -1.17
C LEU A 467 31.29 -9.16 -2.32
N GLN A 468 30.70 -9.72 -3.38
CA GLN A 468 30.12 -8.95 -4.48
C GLN A 468 29.02 -8.00 -3.98
N SER A 469 28.09 -8.48 -3.14
CA SER A 469 27.03 -7.64 -2.58
C SER A 469 27.61 -6.47 -1.78
N ILE A 470 28.58 -6.74 -0.89
CA ILE A 470 29.25 -5.71 -0.07
C ILE A 470 30.01 -4.72 -0.96
N THR A 471 30.76 -5.22 -1.96
CA THR A 471 31.52 -4.36 -2.89
C THR A 471 30.59 -3.43 -3.65
N ILE A 472 29.46 -3.94 -4.20
CA ILE A 472 28.46 -3.11 -4.88
C ILE A 472 27.93 -2.05 -3.91
N GLN A 473 27.59 -2.45 -2.69
CA GLN A 473 27.03 -1.53 -1.71
C GLN A 473 27.99 -0.39 -1.33
N MET A 474 29.23 -0.73 -1.02
CA MET A 474 30.26 0.26 -0.69
C MET A 474 30.62 1.14 -1.88
N THR A 475 30.63 0.59 -3.10
CA THR A 475 30.88 1.36 -4.33
C THR A 475 29.78 2.39 -4.56
N VAL A 476 28.51 2.00 -4.48
CA VAL A 476 27.39 2.93 -4.64
C VAL A 476 27.39 3.97 -3.53
N LEU A 477 27.62 3.56 -2.28
CA LEU A 477 27.70 4.49 -1.15
C LEU A 477 28.82 5.52 -1.35
N ALA A 478 30.01 5.08 -1.76
CA ALA A 478 31.12 5.98 -2.08
C ALA A 478 30.75 6.94 -3.21
N LEU A 479 30.14 6.44 -4.30
CA LEU A 479 29.68 7.28 -5.42
C LEU A 479 28.68 8.35 -4.96
N LEU A 480 27.74 8.02 -4.07
CA LEU A 480 26.79 8.99 -3.51
C LEU A 480 27.51 10.03 -2.64
N ILE A 481 28.44 9.60 -1.77
CA ILE A 481 29.26 10.52 -0.96
C ILE A 481 30.09 11.45 -1.86
N PHE A 482 30.72 10.95 -2.92
CA PHE A 482 31.45 11.78 -3.89
C PHE A 482 30.51 12.74 -4.63
N SER A 483 29.35 12.26 -5.06
CA SER A 483 28.34 13.07 -5.76
C SER A 483 27.78 14.19 -4.89
N SER A 484 27.88 14.09 -3.57
CA SER A 484 27.50 15.16 -2.64
C SER A 484 28.30 16.45 -2.84
N GLY A 485 29.49 16.39 -3.46
CA GLY A 485 30.34 17.54 -3.75
C GLY A 485 31.19 18.04 -2.57
N ASP A 486 30.92 17.57 -1.34
CA ASP A 486 31.77 17.83 -0.17
C ASP A 486 31.90 16.55 0.67
N VAL A 487 32.85 15.70 0.27
CA VAL A 487 33.14 14.43 0.93
C VAL A 487 33.54 14.62 2.39
N SER A 488 34.30 15.68 2.71
CA SER A 488 34.77 15.90 4.08
C SER A 488 33.62 16.21 5.02
N LEU A 489 32.69 17.06 4.56
CA LEU A 489 31.51 17.44 5.30
C LEU A 489 30.54 16.25 5.45
N GLU A 490 30.33 15.48 4.39
CA GLU A 490 29.45 14.31 4.43
C GLU A 490 29.98 13.22 5.37
N LEU A 491 31.28 12.90 5.29
CA LEU A 491 31.90 11.94 6.21
C LEU A 491 31.88 12.44 7.65
N ARG A 492 32.03 13.75 7.88
CA ARG A 492 31.87 14.34 9.21
C ARG A 492 30.44 14.19 9.70
N ASN A 493 29.44 14.45 8.87
CA ASN A 493 28.03 14.26 9.21
C ASN A 493 27.76 12.80 9.60
N TYR A 494 28.26 11.83 8.83
CA TYR A 494 28.12 10.41 9.14
C TYR A 494 28.84 10.04 10.43
N LYS A 495 30.03 10.59 10.66
CA LYS A 495 30.73 10.42 11.93
C LYS A 495 29.88 10.95 13.08
N ASN A 496 29.25 12.11 12.95
CA ASN A 496 28.38 12.68 13.97
C ASN A 496 27.13 11.79 14.21
N ILE A 497 26.51 11.28 13.15
CA ILE A 497 25.35 10.36 13.22
C ILE A 497 25.72 8.99 13.83
N LEU A 498 26.91 8.47 13.55
CA LEU A 498 27.33 7.15 14.03
C LEU A 498 27.95 7.19 15.44
N PHE A 499 28.65 8.26 15.79
CA PHE A 499 29.55 8.27 16.94
C PHE A 499 29.26 9.34 18.00
N VAL A 500 28.24 10.20 17.84
CA VAL A 500 27.87 11.32 18.75
C VAL A 500 29.09 12.05 19.35
N SER A 501 29.51 13.18 18.78
CA SER A 501 30.52 14.02 19.44
C SER A 501 29.97 15.01 20.47
N ASP A 502 28.66 15.29 20.47
CA ASP A 502 28.03 16.27 21.36
C ASP A 502 27.15 15.60 22.43
N HIS A 503 27.56 15.74 23.68
CA HIS A 503 26.90 15.21 24.88
C HIS A 503 25.90 16.20 25.50
N SER A 504 25.62 17.34 24.87
CA SER A 504 24.62 18.28 25.38
C SER A 504 23.20 17.70 25.28
N GLU A 505 22.66 17.35 26.46
CA GLU A 505 21.26 16.94 26.72
C GLU A 505 20.69 15.86 25.79
N ASN A 506 21.46 14.79 25.60
CA ASN A 506 21.10 13.66 24.75
C ASN A 506 20.22 12.64 25.52
N LEU A 507 18.90 12.88 25.57
CA LEU A 507 17.88 12.05 26.23
C LEU A 507 17.52 10.77 25.44
N GLY A 508 18.50 9.91 25.12
CA GLY A 508 18.23 8.54 24.67
C GLY A 508 17.91 7.64 25.86
N PHE A 509 16.84 6.84 25.79
CA PHE A 509 16.39 5.87 26.83
C PHE A 509 17.54 5.05 27.45
N PHE A 510 18.39 4.56 26.56
CA PHE A 510 19.52 3.72 26.91
C PHE A 510 20.73 4.52 27.37
N TRP A 511 20.88 5.79 26.99
CA TRP A 511 21.99 6.60 27.45
C TRP A 511 21.88 6.87 28.95
N TYR A 512 20.69 7.22 29.48
CA TYR A 512 20.52 7.48 30.91
C TYR A 512 20.74 6.21 31.76
N ILE A 513 20.18 5.07 31.33
CA ILE A 513 20.44 3.77 31.98
C ILE A 513 21.92 3.36 31.82
N PHE A 514 22.54 3.51 30.64
CA PHE A 514 23.93 3.09 30.39
C PHE A 514 25.01 4.04 30.90
N VAL A 515 24.68 5.31 31.16
CA VAL A 515 25.59 6.28 31.79
C VAL A 515 25.52 6.18 33.30
N GLU A 516 24.33 5.94 33.87
CA GLU A 516 24.22 5.69 35.31
C GLU A 516 24.61 4.27 35.72
N SER A 517 24.56 3.25 34.84
CA SER A 517 24.83 1.84 35.18
C SER A 517 26.29 1.34 34.95
N GLU A 518 27.31 2.20 35.08
CA GLU A 518 28.76 1.88 35.09
C GLU A 518 29.56 1.67 33.77
N GLN A 519 30.88 1.91 33.89
CA GLN A 519 31.90 2.32 32.91
C GLN A 519 32.61 1.25 32.02
N THR A 520 32.23 -0.03 31.94
CA THR A 520 33.16 -1.08 31.42
C THR A 520 32.90 -1.67 30.03
N GLN A 521 34.03 -2.10 29.43
CA GLN A 521 34.29 -2.73 28.12
C GLN A 521 33.43 -3.97 27.79
N GLU A 522 32.77 -4.57 28.79
CA GLU A 522 31.78 -5.65 28.65
C GLU A 522 30.54 -5.21 27.83
N ARG A 523 30.33 -3.89 27.69
CA ARG A 523 29.32 -3.20 26.87
C ARG A 523 29.31 -3.63 25.39
N LYS A 524 30.48 -3.81 24.78
CA LYS A 524 30.58 -4.21 23.36
C LYS A 524 30.33 -5.70 23.16
N GLN A 525 30.73 -6.52 24.13
CA GLN A 525 30.60 -7.98 24.03
C GLN A 525 29.17 -8.46 24.24
N ARG A 526 28.39 -7.91 25.18
CA ARG A 526 26.99 -8.34 25.41
C ARG A 526 26.03 -7.92 24.29
N ILE A 527 26.18 -6.71 23.77
CA ILE A 527 25.42 -6.22 22.60
C ILE A 527 25.75 -7.06 21.36
N LEU A 528 27.03 -7.37 21.15
CA LEU A 528 27.49 -8.27 20.08
C LEU A 528 27.01 -9.70 20.28
N HIS A 529 26.99 -10.24 21.51
CA HIS A 529 26.51 -11.59 21.80
C HIS A 529 25.00 -11.72 21.59
N THR A 530 24.21 -10.75 22.05
CA THR A 530 22.76 -10.73 21.86
C THR A 530 22.41 -10.55 20.38
N ALA A 531 23.12 -9.68 19.65
CA ALA A 531 23.02 -9.59 18.20
C ALA A 531 23.34 -10.94 17.53
N ILE A 532 24.46 -11.59 17.88
CA ILE A 532 24.88 -12.89 17.32
C ILE A 532 23.86 -14.01 17.61
N VAL A 533 23.30 -14.10 18.82
CA VAL A 533 22.35 -15.15 19.19
C VAL A 533 21.00 -14.96 18.48
N ILE A 534 20.58 -13.71 18.25
CA ILE A 534 19.32 -13.41 17.56
C ILE A 534 19.46 -13.56 16.02
N ILE A 535 20.66 -13.32 15.50
CA ILE A 535 21.05 -13.48 14.10
C ILE A 535 20.79 -14.91 13.55
N PHE A 536 20.74 -15.94 14.40
CA PHE A 536 20.57 -17.34 13.97
C PHE A 536 19.12 -17.78 13.66
N TYR A 537 18.09 -16.94 13.81
CA TYR A 537 16.69 -17.36 13.60
C TYR A 537 15.95 -16.61 12.49
N VAL A 538 15.39 -17.40 11.54
CA VAL A 538 14.41 -17.12 10.47
C VAL A 538 14.32 -15.67 9.95
N ASN A 539 14.69 -15.48 8.67
CA ASN A 539 14.73 -14.27 7.80
C ASN A 539 13.95 -13.00 8.15
N LEU A 540 12.76 -13.09 8.74
CA LEU A 540 11.91 -11.92 9.01
C LEU A 540 11.98 -11.45 10.46
N PHE A 541 12.31 -12.34 11.39
CA PHE A 541 12.63 -11.98 12.77
C PHE A 541 13.92 -11.16 12.84
N GLN A 542 14.89 -11.48 11.97
CA GLN A 542 16.13 -10.70 11.81
C GLN A 542 15.83 -9.23 11.49
N ILE A 543 14.93 -8.95 10.54
CA ILE A 543 14.56 -7.57 10.17
C ILE A 543 13.95 -6.82 11.37
N TYR A 544 13.04 -7.45 12.11
CA TYR A 544 12.47 -6.86 13.32
C TYR A 544 13.56 -6.53 14.36
N VAL A 545 14.44 -7.50 14.63
CA VAL A 545 15.51 -7.36 15.63
C VAL A 545 16.46 -6.25 15.26
N LEU A 546 16.77 -6.11 13.98
CA LEU A 546 17.72 -5.11 13.52
C LEU A 546 17.12 -3.71 13.50
N LEU A 547 15.81 -3.59 13.29
CA LEU A 547 15.11 -2.33 13.49
C LEU A 547 15.00 -1.97 14.96
N GLN A 548 14.76 -2.96 15.82
CA GLN A 548 14.80 -2.76 17.26
C GLN A 548 16.20 -2.31 17.69
N PHE A 549 17.25 -2.99 17.22
CA PHE A 549 18.64 -2.64 17.47
C PHE A 549 19.00 -1.27 16.91
N LYS A 550 18.48 -0.91 15.73
CA LYS A 550 18.57 0.44 15.19
C LYS A 550 17.97 1.43 16.19
N ILE A 551 16.73 1.25 16.64
CA ILE A 551 16.10 2.17 17.61
C ILE A 551 16.89 2.27 18.91
N GLU A 552 17.40 1.15 19.42
CA GLU A 552 18.19 1.10 20.65
C GLU A 552 19.53 1.83 20.52
N LEU A 553 20.11 1.83 19.31
CA LEU A 553 21.34 2.55 18.98
C LEU A 553 21.12 3.94 18.38
N TYR A 554 19.89 4.27 17.99
CA TYR A 554 19.56 5.55 17.40
C TYR A 554 19.63 6.61 18.47
N GLN A 555 20.28 7.72 18.15
CA GLN A 555 20.55 8.78 19.12
C GLN A 555 19.24 9.48 19.54
N TYR A 556 18.31 9.63 18.58
CA TYR A 556 17.03 10.34 18.77
C TYR A 556 15.88 9.55 18.15
N PRO A 557 15.48 8.39 18.73
CA PRO A 557 14.38 7.61 18.21
C PRO A 557 13.11 8.45 18.30
N THR A 558 12.44 8.61 17.16
CA THR A 558 11.20 9.37 17.11
C THR A 558 10.02 8.43 17.36
N LEU A 559 8.85 8.97 17.73
CA LEU A 559 7.57 8.22 17.72
C LEU A 559 7.29 7.56 16.35
N PHE A 560 8.01 7.98 15.30
CA PHE A 560 7.81 7.53 13.94
C PHE A 560 8.49 6.17 13.81
N ASP A 561 9.73 6.07 14.31
CA ASP A 561 10.50 4.83 14.28
C ASP A 561 9.74 3.73 15.03
N PHE A 562 9.13 4.09 16.16
CA PHE A 562 8.24 3.20 16.92
C PHE A 562 7.00 2.77 16.13
N ASN A 563 6.35 3.70 15.43
CA ASN A 563 5.25 3.38 14.54
C ASN A 563 5.69 2.38 13.46
N MET A 564 6.81 2.63 12.78
CA MET A 564 7.32 1.74 11.74
C MET A 564 7.59 0.34 12.28
N ILE A 565 8.22 0.19 13.45
CA ILE A 565 8.42 -1.13 14.07
C ILE A 565 7.09 -1.79 14.35
N LEU A 566 6.15 -1.07 14.97
CA LEU A 566 4.84 -1.61 15.30
C LEU A 566 4.14 -2.12 14.03
N MET A 567 4.20 -1.35 12.94
CA MET A 567 3.65 -1.72 11.64
C MET A 567 4.33 -2.95 11.04
N ILE A 568 5.65 -3.07 11.17
CA ILE A 568 6.42 -4.23 10.69
C ILE A 568 6.12 -5.46 11.54
N VAL A 569 5.97 -5.34 12.86
CA VAL A 569 5.54 -6.44 13.74
C VAL A 569 4.16 -6.93 13.34
N PHE A 570 3.21 -6.00 13.21
CA PHE A 570 1.85 -6.33 12.81
C PHE A 570 1.78 -6.87 11.39
N SER A 571 2.75 -6.51 10.53
CA SER A 571 2.91 -7.06 9.18
C SER A 571 3.06 -8.60 9.19
N PHE A 572 3.46 -9.19 10.33
CA PHE A 572 3.69 -10.62 10.48
C PHE A 572 2.64 -11.32 11.35
N TYR A 573 1.47 -11.60 10.78
CA TYR A 573 0.39 -12.32 11.47
C TYR A 573 0.82 -13.63 12.18
N LYS A 574 1.78 -14.39 11.63
CA LYS A 574 2.32 -15.62 12.25
C LYS A 574 3.02 -15.39 13.59
N ILE A 575 3.59 -14.21 13.77
CA ILE A 575 4.37 -13.79 14.93
C ILE A 575 3.40 -13.38 16.06
N LEU A 576 2.37 -12.62 15.73
CA LEU A 576 1.38 -12.13 16.72
C LEU A 576 0.63 -13.25 17.45
N ARG A 577 0.27 -14.34 16.75
CA ARG A 577 -0.39 -15.51 17.37
C ARG A 577 0.50 -16.28 18.37
N HIS A 578 1.73 -15.83 18.56
CA HIS A 578 2.71 -16.43 19.47
C HIS A 578 3.01 -15.55 20.67
N VAL A 579 2.38 -14.38 20.74
CA VAL A 579 2.45 -13.47 21.89
C VAL A 579 1.29 -13.81 22.82
N GLU A 580 1.58 -14.53 23.91
CA GLU A 580 0.57 -15.01 24.87
C GLU A 580 -0.08 -13.85 25.64
N GLY A 581 0.64 -12.75 25.85
CA GLY A 581 0.16 -11.53 26.51
C GLY A 581 -0.32 -10.42 25.57
N LEU A 582 -0.71 -10.73 24.32
CA LEU A 582 -0.99 -9.71 23.30
C LEU A 582 -2.02 -8.67 23.76
N ILE A 583 -3.05 -9.09 24.48
CA ILE A 583 -4.10 -8.20 25.02
C ILE A 583 -3.49 -7.22 26.03
N ILE A 584 -2.70 -7.72 26.98
CA ILE A 584 -2.03 -6.90 28.01
C ILE A 584 -1.05 -5.93 27.37
N ILE A 585 -0.26 -6.40 26.40
CA ILE A 585 0.67 -5.56 25.64
C ILE A 585 -0.08 -4.49 24.84
N ALA A 586 -1.19 -4.83 24.19
CA ALA A 586 -2.02 -3.89 23.45
C ALA A 586 -2.63 -2.81 24.36
N PHE A 587 -3.15 -3.19 25.53
CA PHE A 587 -3.63 -2.23 26.53
C PHE A 587 -2.50 -1.37 27.08
N GLY A 588 -1.31 -1.95 27.31
CA GLY A 588 -0.10 -1.20 27.66
C GLY A 588 0.26 -0.15 26.61
N PHE A 589 0.20 -0.51 25.33
CA PHE A 589 0.41 0.45 24.23
C PHE A 589 -0.65 1.54 24.20
N ILE A 590 -1.94 1.20 24.31
CA ILE A 590 -3.03 2.18 24.33
C ILE A 590 -2.85 3.16 25.50
N TYR A 591 -2.57 2.64 26.69
CA TYR A 591 -2.27 3.45 27.87
C TYR A 591 -1.07 4.37 27.63
N CYS A 592 0.00 3.85 27.01
CA CYS A 592 1.14 4.68 26.67
C CYS A 592 0.79 5.78 25.67
N MET A 593 0.00 5.50 24.63
CA MET A 593 -0.42 6.52 23.66
C MET A 593 -1.24 7.63 24.34
N GLN A 594 -2.18 7.25 25.20
CA GLN A 594 -3.01 8.22 25.94
C GLN A 594 -2.16 9.11 26.85
N ASN A 595 -1.19 8.52 27.55
CA ASN A 595 -0.28 9.29 28.40
C ASN A 595 0.67 10.17 27.58
N VAL A 596 1.21 9.69 26.45
CA VAL A 596 2.04 10.52 25.54
C VAL A 596 1.25 11.75 25.09
N LEU A 597 -0.02 11.56 24.70
CA LEU A 597 -0.91 12.65 24.32
C LEU A 597 -1.17 13.64 25.46
N TYR A 598 -1.49 13.14 26.65
CA TYR A 598 -1.72 13.98 27.83
C TYR A 598 -0.46 14.75 28.23
N LEU A 599 0.68 14.07 28.27
CA LEU A 599 1.97 14.66 28.61
C LEU A 599 2.40 15.69 27.57
N TRP A 600 2.17 15.42 26.28
CA TRP A 600 2.41 16.39 25.21
C TRP A 600 1.61 17.68 25.44
N ILE A 601 0.31 17.58 25.73
CA ILE A 601 -0.55 18.74 26.04
C ILE A 601 -0.01 19.49 27.26
N THR A 602 0.33 18.78 28.35
CA THR A 602 0.83 19.43 29.58
C THR A 602 2.24 20.03 29.43
N TRP A 603 3.07 19.48 28.55
CA TRP A 603 4.41 19.99 28.28
C TRP A 603 4.34 21.25 27.42
N VAL A 604 3.57 21.17 26.34
CA VAL A 604 3.43 22.22 25.33
C VAL A 604 2.61 23.41 25.85
N GLU A 605 1.45 23.18 26.45
CA GLU A 605 0.54 24.27 26.82
C GLU A 605 0.86 24.88 28.18
N ARG A 606 1.38 24.10 29.13
CA ARG A 606 1.61 24.59 30.50
C ARG A 606 3.06 24.99 30.77
N PHE A 607 3.97 24.90 29.79
CA PHE A 607 5.40 25.19 29.96
C PHE A 607 5.99 24.61 31.26
N SER A 608 5.51 23.43 31.68
CA SER A 608 5.94 22.82 32.96
C SER A 608 7.39 22.31 32.93
N GLY A 609 8.09 22.50 31.80
CA GLY A 609 9.55 22.50 31.68
C GLY A 609 10.22 21.12 31.81
N ASN A 610 9.50 20.09 32.25
CA ASN A 610 10.14 18.82 32.55
C ASN A 610 9.92 17.78 31.44
N ALA A 611 10.82 17.80 30.45
CA ALA A 611 10.90 16.79 29.38
C ALA A 611 11.04 15.35 29.90
N ASN A 612 11.45 15.17 31.17
CA ASN A 612 11.61 13.86 31.77
C ASN A 612 10.29 13.08 31.85
N PHE A 613 9.13 13.73 32.02
CA PHE A 613 7.84 12.99 32.06
C PHE A 613 7.48 12.39 30.70
N PHE A 614 7.65 13.16 29.62
CA PHE A 614 7.47 12.66 28.26
C PHE A 614 8.45 11.50 27.99
N TYR A 615 9.70 11.65 28.43
CA TYR A 615 10.73 10.61 28.36
C TYR A 615 10.34 9.34 29.14
N PHE A 616 9.90 9.43 30.40
CA PHE A 616 9.43 8.28 31.18
C PHE A 616 8.33 7.51 30.44
N GLN A 617 7.45 8.19 29.68
CA GLN A 617 6.42 7.50 28.94
C GLN A 617 6.97 6.69 27.76
N THR A 618 8.03 7.18 27.10
CA THR A 618 8.76 6.41 26.08
C THR A 618 9.45 5.18 26.67
N ILE A 619 9.85 5.22 27.95
CA ILE A 619 10.40 4.06 28.67
C ILE A 619 9.34 2.98 28.81
N VAL A 620 8.17 3.35 29.32
CA VAL A 620 7.07 2.41 29.50
C VAL A 620 6.65 1.79 28.16
N TYR A 621 6.63 2.60 27.09
CA TYR A 621 6.39 2.11 25.73
C TYR A 621 7.43 1.10 25.26
N ASN A 622 8.72 1.39 25.45
CA ASN A 622 9.81 0.47 25.12
C ASN A 622 9.76 -0.82 25.94
N ALA A 623 9.44 -0.74 27.23
CA ALA A 623 9.29 -1.92 28.08
C ALA A 623 8.23 -2.87 27.52
N PHE A 624 7.08 -2.36 27.06
CA PHE A 624 6.06 -3.20 26.40
C PHE A 624 6.53 -3.78 25.07
N LEU A 625 7.30 -3.04 24.26
CA LEU A 625 7.93 -3.60 23.05
C LEU A 625 8.91 -4.73 23.38
N THR A 626 9.77 -4.54 24.39
CA THR A 626 10.72 -5.57 24.83
C THR A 626 10.00 -6.79 25.39
N ILE A 627 8.95 -6.62 26.19
CA ILE A 627 8.13 -7.74 26.70
C ILE A 627 7.48 -8.50 25.53
N ALA A 628 6.91 -7.78 24.56
CA ALA A 628 6.34 -8.39 23.36
C ALA A 628 7.39 -9.20 22.59
N PHE A 629 8.60 -8.65 22.47
CA PHE A 629 9.73 -9.32 21.85
C PHE A 629 10.16 -10.59 22.60
N ILE A 630 10.29 -10.53 23.93
CA ILE A 630 10.67 -11.68 24.75
C ILE A 630 9.65 -12.81 24.61
N GLN A 631 8.35 -12.50 24.71
CA GLN A 631 7.29 -13.50 24.55
C GLN A 631 7.32 -14.13 23.15
N LEU A 632 7.51 -13.30 22.13
CA LEU A 632 7.66 -13.76 20.77
C LEU A 632 8.85 -14.72 20.62
N PHE A 633 10.02 -14.33 21.14
CA PHE A 633 11.24 -15.13 21.09
C PHE A 633 11.08 -16.46 21.83
N GLN A 634 10.50 -16.45 23.03
CA GLN A 634 10.24 -17.65 23.83
C GLN A 634 9.33 -18.63 23.08
N SER A 635 8.27 -18.12 22.45
CA SER A 635 7.34 -18.95 21.68
C SER A 635 8.00 -19.55 20.43
N LEU A 636 8.82 -18.77 19.71
CA LEU A 636 9.60 -19.25 18.56
C LEU A 636 10.62 -20.31 18.97
N ASN A 637 11.36 -20.08 20.07
CA ASN A 637 12.37 -21.00 20.60
C ASN A 637 11.74 -22.33 21.03
N THR A 638 10.60 -22.29 21.71
CA THR A 638 9.85 -23.50 22.10
C THR A 638 9.49 -24.36 20.89
N LYS A 639 9.06 -23.73 19.79
CA LYS A 639 8.78 -24.44 18.53
C LYS A 639 10.02 -24.99 17.87
N ALA A 640 11.10 -24.22 17.85
CA ALA A 640 12.38 -24.68 17.30
C ALA A 640 12.89 -25.93 18.02
N LYS A 641 12.88 -25.92 19.36
CA LYS A 641 13.22 -27.09 20.18
C LYS A 641 12.31 -28.28 19.87
N LYS A 642 11.00 -28.07 19.68
CA LYS A 642 10.06 -29.13 19.27
C LYS A 642 10.43 -29.72 17.90
N PHE A 643 10.78 -28.89 16.92
CA PHE A 643 11.21 -29.36 15.60
C PHE A 643 12.55 -30.08 15.62
N GLN A 644 13.53 -29.59 16.37
CA GLN A 644 14.82 -30.27 16.55
C GLN A 644 14.65 -31.65 17.19
N LYS A 645 13.83 -31.77 18.24
CA LYS A 645 13.50 -33.06 18.85
C LYS A 645 12.82 -34.01 17.85
N LEU A 646 11.90 -33.50 17.02
CA LEU A 646 11.26 -34.30 15.97
C LEU A 646 12.25 -34.76 14.88
N ALA A 647 13.21 -33.89 14.51
CA ALA A 647 14.22 -34.23 13.52
C ALA A 647 15.22 -35.28 14.04
N LEU A 648 15.66 -35.15 15.29
CA LEU A 648 16.52 -36.15 15.95
C LEU A 648 15.81 -37.51 16.05
N LYS A 649 14.55 -37.53 16.51
CA LYS A 649 13.76 -38.77 16.56
C LYS A 649 13.55 -39.40 15.17
N ALA A 650 13.39 -38.58 14.13
CA ALA A 650 13.30 -39.07 12.75
C ALA A 650 14.62 -39.68 12.25
N GLN A 651 15.77 -39.11 12.66
CA GLN A 651 17.10 -39.68 12.38
C GLN A 651 17.34 -40.99 13.13
N GLU A 652 16.77 -41.13 14.32
CA GLU A 652 16.79 -42.37 15.12
C GLU A 652 15.84 -43.47 14.58
N GLY A 653 15.18 -43.25 13.44
CA GLY A 653 14.27 -44.23 12.83
C GLY A 653 12.91 -44.33 13.53
N ILE A 654 12.61 -43.46 14.50
CA ILE A 654 11.33 -43.44 15.21
C ILE A 654 10.26 -42.86 14.27
N ASN A 655 9.13 -43.57 14.15
CA ASN A 655 8.05 -43.16 13.26
C ASN A 655 7.48 -41.79 13.65
N VAL A 656 7.69 -40.80 12.77
CA VAL A 656 7.30 -39.40 12.98
C VAL A 656 5.78 -39.23 13.20
N LYS A 657 4.95 -40.18 12.73
CA LYS A 657 3.51 -40.17 12.98
C LYS A 657 3.17 -40.46 14.45
N GLU A 658 3.77 -41.50 15.04
CA GLU A 658 3.56 -41.86 16.45
C GLU A 658 4.03 -40.74 17.38
N VAL A 659 5.18 -40.12 17.08
CA VAL A 659 5.70 -39.00 17.88
C VAL A 659 4.77 -37.76 17.82
N LYS A 660 4.15 -37.50 16.67
CA LYS A 660 3.19 -36.40 16.53
C LYS A 660 1.91 -36.67 17.32
N GLU A 661 1.44 -37.92 17.37
CA GLU A 661 0.27 -38.33 18.15
C GLU A 661 0.55 -38.32 19.64
N GLN A 662 1.72 -38.79 20.09
CA GLN A 662 2.15 -38.71 21.48
C GLN A 662 2.21 -37.24 21.95
N SER A 663 2.84 -36.34 21.18
CA SER A 663 2.95 -34.92 21.57
C SER A 663 1.62 -34.15 21.56
N LYS A 664 0.58 -34.72 20.94
CA LYS A 664 -0.78 -34.18 20.98
C LYS A 664 -1.57 -34.70 22.19
N LYS A 665 -1.17 -35.83 22.77
CA LYS A 665 -1.73 -36.36 24.02
C LYS A 665 -1.10 -35.71 25.25
N ASP A 666 0.16 -35.29 25.13
CA ASP A 666 0.90 -34.59 26.19
C ASP A 666 0.58 -33.08 26.26
N GLN A 667 -0.19 -32.54 25.31
CA GLN A 667 -0.69 -31.16 25.26
C GLN A 667 -2.18 -31.15 25.55
#